data_AF-A0A3M7TDQ9-F1
#
_entry.id   AF-A0A3M7TDQ9-F1
#
_cell.length_a   1.000
_cell.length_b   1.000
_cell.length_c   1.000
_cell.angle_alpha   90.00
_cell.angle_beta   90.00
_cell.angle_gamma   90.00
#
_symmetry.space_group_name_H-M   'P 1'
#
loop_
_entity.id
_entity.type
_entity.pdbx_description
1 polymer ?
#
loop_
_entity_poly.entity_id
_entity_poly.type
_entity_poly.pdbx_seq_one_letter_code
_entity_poly.pdbx_strand_id
1 'polypeptide(L)'
;MLCINIYIFPELYKNLNKQIFKPMKKKYLLPLILFEVLAYGQVGINTSDPKATFDITSKNTNGSTAEGVLPPRLTGNSLHNASTLGVYGAAQNGVIVYVTEPADDVNQIGQTIKVDAYGFYFYDAMQNQWKKLGSSSNIYNSDGTLSNTRHVIMDGNNLGFTGGRIGMGTSAPDPSAILDLTSTHDGFLPPRMLEAEMNNILHPAHGLVIFCLDCFDDLGCLMVNDSKDPVVPNWGSLCSSNVPTGHITTLECTTAAISGAVHSGVPASGINATVPYTGGNGGTYPSASFNSTGVTGLSANLIGGTLFEGNSNFVFTITGIPSAAGTASFPITIAGKSCTFTIDVDDFTASVTSLTCGSATFSPSTINQGQVYTGTLTVPYAGGNGEPYPQQSFTRNGLTFTLPAGTLATGNGNLVYNVAGSATASGSMAIPISFGSISCNVNTSVSTGGDGASIIMCGNNKAWMLYNLGADTSLDPHVVVKGIHGDYYQWGRKDPVATVNTPSTGIIGWNTIPAFDTSWNSGSDQVPIKTLNDPCPAGFRVPAYLEINKLINNNNVSRAGTFSESEANFGSAIIYSCGANKLTFPAAGYRSGQLGELKSRGSLGHYWTNTTGGHPIYATVFTFDTTINGPFLSDSRTGGLSVRCISE
;
A
#
# COMPACT_ATOMS: atom_id res chain seq x y z
N MET A 1 96.24 17.51 50.23
CA MET A 1 96.31 16.03 50.20
C MET A 1 96.33 15.66 48.72
N LEU A 2 97.51 15.58 48.09
CA LEU A 2 98.29 14.35 47.81
C LEU A 2 97.44 13.30 47.06
N CYS A 3 97.80 12.77 45.88
CA CYS A 3 99.05 12.77 45.10
C CYS A 3 98.72 12.77 43.57
N ILE A 4 99.41 13.51 42.70
CA ILE A 4 100.71 13.21 42.03
C ILE A 4 100.57 12.01 41.05
N ASN A 5 100.45 12.24 39.73
CA ASN A 5 101.51 12.37 38.69
C ASN A 5 101.82 10.98 38.04
N ILE A 6 102.06 10.80 36.73
CA ILE A 6 103.29 11.17 36.00
C ILE A 6 103.06 11.17 34.45
N TYR A 7 103.43 12.27 33.78
CA TYR A 7 104.13 12.47 32.47
C TYR A 7 103.80 11.61 31.20
N ILE A 8 104.03 12.02 29.93
CA ILE A 8 105.06 12.92 29.34
C ILE A 8 104.50 13.87 28.23
N PHE A 9 104.97 15.12 28.31
CA PHE A 9 105.07 16.28 27.38
C PHE A 9 104.49 16.37 25.94
N PRO A 10 104.01 17.58 25.54
CA PRO A 10 103.64 17.99 24.16
C PRO A 10 104.68 18.93 23.48
N GLU A 11 104.25 19.66 22.43
CA GLU A 11 104.98 20.57 21.49
C GLU A 11 105.54 19.90 20.20
N LEU A 12 105.60 20.54 19.01
CA LEU A 12 105.30 21.93 18.64
C LEU A 12 104.72 22.07 17.22
N TYR A 13 103.79 23.01 17.09
CA TYR A 13 103.02 23.45 15.91
C TYR A 13 103.89 24.02 14.76
N LYS A 14 103.87 23.45 13.54
CA LYS A 14 104.16 24.12 12.23
C LYS A 14 103.94 23.21 11.00
N ASN A 15 103.45 23.80 9.89
CA ASN A 15 103.10 23.18 8.58
C ASN A 15 101.92 22.18 8.65
N LEU A 16 100.68 22.47 8.25
CA LEU A 16 100.15 23.36 7.19
C LEU A 16 100.55 22.91 5.76
N ASN A 17 99.54 22.46 5.01
CA ASN A 17 99.49 22.17 3.57
C ASN A 17 100.48 21.13 2.97
N LYS A 18 100.03 19.86 2.85
CA LYS A 18 100.09 19.03 1.61
C LYS A 18 99.57 17.59 1.83
N GLN A 19 98.31 17.33 1.45
CA GLN A 19 97.88 16.03 0.89
C GLN A 19 96.77 16.23 -0.16
N ILE A 20 97.08 17.01 -1.19
CA ILE A 20 96.40 16.96 -2.50
C ILE A 20 97.51 16.79 -3.55
N PHE A 21 97.22 16.03 -4.62
CA PHE A 21 98.09 15.65 -5.75
C PHE A 21 99.10 14.51 -5.54
N LYS A 22 98.69 13.33 -6.03
CA LYS A 22 99.57 12.26 -6.53
C LYS A 22 100.08 12.68 -7.94
N PRO A 23 101.37 12.53 -8.28
CA PRO A 23 101.95 13.25 -9.42
C PRO A 23 101.75 12.56 -10.79
N MET A 24 101.17 13.28 -11.75
CA MET A 24 101.38 13.00 -13.18
C MET A 24 102.77 13.49 -13.60
N LYS A 25 103.56 12.61 -14.24
CA LYS A 25 104.91 12.93 -14.71
C LYS A 25 104.88 13.86 -15.93
N LYS A 26 105.08 15.17 -15.74
CA LYS A 26 105.42 16.10 -16.83
C LYS A 26 106.95 16.14 -17.04
N LYS A 27 107.41 15.60 -18.17
CA LYS A 27 108.78 15.76 -18.70
C LYS A 27 108.81 15.94 -20.22
N TYR A 28 107.87 16.72 -20.78
CA TYR A 28 108.04 17.37 -22.07
C TYR A 28 107.55 18.82 -21.99
N LEU A 29 108.28 19.71 -22.67
CA LEU A 29 108.22 21.18 -22.54
C LEU A 29 107.06 21.79 -23.34
N LEU A 30 106.82 23.09 -23.10
CA LEU A 30 106.33 24.04 -24.11
C LEU A 30 107.08 23.80 -25.45
N PRO A 31 106.42 23.87 -26.63
CA PRO A 31 105.47 24.93 -26.95
C PRO A 31 104.19 24.47 -27.68
N LEU A 32 103.03 24.84 -27.14
CA LEU A 32 101.80 25.00 -27.93
C LEU A 32 100.93 26.14 -27.37
N ILE A 33 101.60 27.22 -26.95
CA ILE A 33 101.00 28.56 -26.90
C ILE A 33 101.01 29.10 -28.33
N LEU A 34 100.20 28.51 -29.20
CA LEU A 34 99.73 29.07 -30.48
C LEU A 34 98.67 28.16 -31.12
N PHE A 35 97.53 28.02 -30.44
CA PHE A 35 96.28 27.66 -31.10
C PHE A 35 95.15 28.34 -30.35
N GLU A 36 94.78 29.53 -30.81
CA GLU A 36 93.47 30.11 -30.51
C GLU A 36 92.41 29.24 -31.19
N VAL A 37 91.94 28.24 -30.46
CA VAL A 37 90.60 27.70 -30.68
C VAL A 37 89.79 28.13 -29.48
N LEU A 38 88.61 28.69 -29.75
CA LEU A 38 87.61 29.04 -28.75
C LEU A 38 87.12 27.77 -28.05
N ALA A 39 87.88 27.31 -27.06
CA ALA A 39 87.47 26.26 -26.16
C ALA A 39 86.43 26.88 -25.20
N TYR A 40 85.16 26.74 -25.58
CA TYR A 40 84.00 27.12 -24.78
C TYR A 40 84.17 26.64 -23.33
N GLY A 41 83.60 27.36 -22.37
CA GLY A 41 83.69 27.07 -20.92
C GLY A 41 82.94 25.81 -20.47
N GLN A 42 82.88 24.80 -21.33
CA GLN A 42 82.18 23.54 -21.19
C GLN A 42 83.18 22.44 -20.82
N VAL A 43 82.85 21.64 -19.82
CA VAL A 43 83.66 20.48 -19.40
C VAL A 43 82.97 19.21 -19.92
N GLY A 44 83.59 18.55 -20.89
CA GLY A 44 83.18 17.23 -21.37
C GLY A 44 83.91 16.10 -20.64
N ILE A 45 83.18 15.08 -20.20
CA ILE A 45 83.73 13.80 -19.74
C ILE A 45 83.28 12.71 -20.72
N ASN A 46 84.25 11.96 -21.28
CA ASN A 46 84.08 10.97 -22.34
C ASN A 46 83.52 11.49 -23.68
N THR A 47 83.29 12.80 -23.84
CA THR A 47 82.98 13.47 -25.11
C THR A 47 84.00 14.56 -25.42
N SER A 48 84.36 14.70 -26.69
CA SER A 48 85.17 15.82 -27.21
C SER A 48 84.32 16.98 -27.75
N ASP A 49 83.00 16.86 -27.71
CA ASP A 49 82.02 17.81 -28.26
C ASP A 49 80.86 17.97 -27.26
N PRO A 50 81.11 18.66 -26.12
CA PRO A 50 80.14 18.78 -25.03
C PRO A 50 78.96 19.69 -25.40
N LYS A 51 77.73 19.22 -25.11
CA LYS A 51 76.48 19.93 -25.45
C LYS A 51 75.93 20.82 -24.34
N ALA A 52 76.55 20.80 -23.17
CA ALA A 52 76.23 21.64 -22.02
C ALA A 52 77.51 22.14 -21.34
N THR A 53 77.39 23.07 -20.37
CA THR A 53 78.53 23.56 -19.55
C THR A 53 79.22 22.43 -18.78
N PHE A 54 78.49 21.37 -18.46
CA PHE A 54 79.04 20.10 -18.02
C PHE A 54 78.28 18.98 -18.72
N ASP A 55 79.00 18.18 -19.52
CA ASP A 55 78.43 17.09 -20.30
C ASP A 55 79.20 15.79 -20.01
N ILE A 56 78.47 14.72 -19.69
CA ILE A 56 79.01 13.41 -19.37
C ILE A 56 78.34 12.39 -20.26
N THR A 57 79.09 11.83 -21.20
CA THR A 57 78.63 10.69 -22.00
C THR A 57 79.07 9.37 -21.38
N SER A 58 78.27 8.32 -21.57
CA SER A 58 78.63 6.96 -21.18
C SER A 58 79.87 6.49 -21.93
N LYS A 59 80.87 5.96 -21.22
CA LYS A 59 82.07 5.37 -21.84
C LYS A 59 81.74 4.07 -22.58
N ASN A 60 80.83 3.26 -22.02
CA ASN A 60 80.29 2.06 -22.65
C ASN A 60 78.75 2.09 -22.60
N THR A 61 78.09 1.82 -23.73
CA THR A 61 76.60 1.75 -23.81
C THR A 61 76.04 0.34 -23.60
N ASN A 62 76.90 -0.67 -23.43
CA ASN A 62 76.52 -2.09 -23.33
C ASN A 62 76.23 -2.58 -21.90
N GLY A 63 76.22 -1.68 -20.90
CA GLY A 63 75.99 -2.02 -19.49
C GLY A 63 77.12 -2.75 -18.77
N SER A 64 78.29 -2.93 -19.39
CA SER A 64 79.44 -3.63 -18.77
C SER A 64 80.17 -2.84 -17.67
N THR A 65 79.92 -1.54 -17.57
CA THR A 65 80.44 -0.64 -16.54
C THR A 65 79.32 0.21 -15.96
N ALA A 66 79.44 0.58 -14.68
CA ALA A 66 78.53 1.53 -14.06
C ALA A 66 78.85 2.95 -14.55
N GLU A 67 77.94 3.54 -15.33
CA GLU A 67 78.03 4.90 -15.87
C GLU A 67 77.05 5.82 -15.12
N GLY A 68 77.41 7.10 -14.93
CA GLY A 68 76.52 8.10 -14.34
C GLY A 68 77.20 9.06 -13.36
N VAL A 69 76.40 9.79 -12.58
CA VAL A 69 76.86 10.77 -11.59
C VAL A 69 76.36 10.39 -10.19
N LEU A 70 77.28 10.41 -9.22
CA LEU A 70 76.94 10.30 -7.80
C LEU A 70 77.02 11.70 -7.15
N PRO A 71 75.89 12.36 -6.87
CA PRO A 71 75.88 13.58 -6.06
C PRO A 71 76.16 13.24 -4.57
N PRO A 72 76.41 14.26 -3.72
CA PRO A 72 76.53 14.07 -2.28
C PRO A 72 75.33 13.32 -1.69
N ARG A 73 75.62 12.35 -0.81
CA ARG A 73 74.64 11.52 -0.12
C ARG A 73 74.51 11.98 1.33
N LEU A 74 73.30 12.28 1.78
CA LEU A 74 73.00 12.83 3.11
C LEU A 74 71.72 12.20 3.67
N THR A 75 71.55 12.15 4.99
CA THR A 75 70.25 11.82 5.61
C THR A 75 69.36 13.06 5.71
N GLY A 76 68.04 12.90 5.76
CA GLY A 76 67.12 14.03 5.97
C GLY A 76 67.39 14.77 7.28
N ASN A 77 67.75 14.05 8.35
CA ASN A 77 68.19 14.65 9.61
C ASN A 77 69.48 15.47 9.47
N SER A 78 70.43 15.07 8.59
CA SER A 78 71.62 15.87 8.29
C SER A 78 71.28 17.16 7.53
N LEU A 79 70.31 17.10 6.61
CA LEU A 79 69.78 18.30 5.94
C LEU A 79 69.01 19.21 6.90
N HIS A 80 68.27 18.64 7.86
CA HIS A 80 67.60 19.40 8.91
C HIS A 80 68.62 20.16 9.77
N ASN A 81 69.65 19.47 10.27
CA ASN A 81 70.74 20.10 11.02
C ASN A 81 71.48 21.17 10.20
N ALA A 82 71.68 20.95 8.90
CA ALA A 82 72.28 21.98 8.03
C ALA A 82 71.36 23.20 7.85
N SER A 83 70.03 23.02 7.90
CA SER A 83 69.06 24.12 7.87
C SER A 83 69.06 24.95 9.15
N THR A 84 69.19 24.33 10.34
CA THR A 84 69.28 25.06 11.62
C THR A 84 70.58 25.87 11.73
N LEU A 85 71.64 25.42 11.04
CA LEU A 85 72.92 26.13 10.91
C LEU A 85 72.97 27.13 9.74
N GLY A 86 71.89 27.29 8.96
CA GLY A 86 71.81 28.24 7.84
C GLY A 86 72.75 27.92 6.65
N VAL A 87 73.17 26.66 6.50
CA VAL A 87 74.19 26.23 5.52
C VAL A 87 73.70 26.32 4.06
N TYR A 88 72.40 26.13 3.84
CA TYR A 88 71.78 26.20 2.51
C TYR A 88 70.97 27.50 2.38
N GLY A 89 71.55 28.48 1.66
CA GLY A 89 70.94 29.78 1.37
C GLY A 89 70.83 30.05 -0.13
N ALA A 90 70.62 31.31 -0.51
CA ALA A 90 70.40 31.71 -1.90
C ALA A 90 71.52 31.25 -2.87
N ALA A 91 72.77 31.18 -2.40
CA ALA A 91 73.92 30.73 -3.19
C ALA A 91 73.94 29.22 -3.48
N GLN A 92 73.14 28.42 -2.76
CA GLN A 92 73.02 26.97 -2.93
C GLN A 92 71.76 26.56 -3.70
N ASN A 93 71.02 27.52 -4.29
CA ASN A 93 69.84 27.23 -5.09
C ASN A 93 70.19 26.28 -6.26
N GLY A 94 69.42 25.20 -6.41
CA GLY A 94 69.67 24.16 -7.42
C GLY A 94 70.72 23.11 -7.05
N VAL A 95 71.32 23.14 -5.84
CA VAL A 95 72.19 22.05 -5.37
C VAL A 95 71.40 20.74 -5.31
N ILE A 96 71.94 19.69 -5.94
CA ILE A 96 71.35 18.34 -5.97
C ILE A 96 72.07 17.44 -4.96
N VAL A 97 71.28 16.70 -4.17
CA VAL A 97 71.74 15.67 -3.23
C VAL A 97 70.92 14.39 -3.41
N TYR A 98 71.46 13.26 -2.96
CA TYR A 98 70.68 12.04 -2.78
C TYR A 98 70.42 11.82 -1.29
N VAL A 99 69.16 11.87 -0.89
CA VAL A 99 68.71 11.58 0.46
C VAL A 99 68.67 10.06 0.66
N THR A 100 69.49 9.56 1.58
CA THR A 100 69.62 8.12 1.86
C THR A 100 68.60 7.59 2.85
N GLU A 101 68.01 8.47 3.65
CA GLU A 101 67.06 8.18 4.73
C GLU A 101 66.22 9.45 4.95
N PRO A 102 64.90 9.35 5.19
CA PRO A 102 64.05 10.52 5.45
C PRO A 102 64.53 11.33 6.67
N ALA A 103 63.98 12.53 6.82
CA ALA A 103 64.01 13.22 8.11
C ALA A 103 62.96 12.58 9.03
N ASP A 104 63.25 12.45 10.33
CA ASP A 104 62.22 12.05 11.31
C ASP A 104 61.04 13.02 11.23
N ASP A 105 59.81 12.57 11.53
CA ASP A 105 58.60 13.40 11.39
C ASP A 105 58.69 14.75 12.13
N VAL A 106 59.39 14.79 13.27
CA VAL A 106 59.66 16.02 14.04
C VAL A 106 60.64 16.99 13.36
N ASN A 107 61.49 16.47 12.47
CA ASN A 107 62.51 17.19 11.71
C ASN A 107 62.05 17.52 10.27
N GLN A 108 60.87 17.05 9.84
CA GLN A 108 60.22 17.44 8.58
C GLN A 108 59.59 18.84 8.69
N ILE A 109 60.40 19.83 9.01
CA ILE A 109 60.00 21.24 9.20
C ILE A 109 60.96 22.19 8.47
N GLY A 110 60.49 23.39 8.14
CA GLY A 110 61.31 24.39 7.45
C GLY A 110 61.84 23.87 6.11
N GLN A 111 63.17 23.88 5.93
CA GLN A 111 63.78 23.43 4.67
C GLN A 111 63.53 21.94 4.36
N THR A 112 63.34 21.10 5.38
CA THR A 112 63.20 19.63 5.24
C THR A 112 61.76 19.14 5.23
N ILE A 113 60.76 20.02 5.15
CA ILE A 113 59.31 19.70 5.20
C ILE A 113 58.79 18.74 4.10
N LYS A 114 59.61 18.44 3.08
CA LYS A 114 59.28 17.47 2.01
C LYS A 114 60.30 16.32 1.90
N VAL A 115 61.15 16.15 2.91
CA VAL A 115 62.20 15.11 2.94
C VAL A 115 61.67 13.90 3.72
N ASP A 116 60.55 13.37 3.24
CA ASP A 116 59.74 12.29 3.81
C ASP A 116 60.16 10.88 3.34
N ALA A 117 61.03 10.79 2.33
CA ALA A 117 61.51 9.54 1.77
C ALA A 117 62.90 9.66 1.14
N TYR A 118 63.54 8.52 0.90
CA TYR A 118 64.78 8.45 0.11
C TYR A 118 64.56 8.95 -1.33
N GLY A 119 65.63 9.43 -1.98
CA GLY A 119 65.63 9.82 -3.38
C GLY A 119 66.50 11.04 -3.69
N PHE A 120 66.48 11.51 -4.94
CA PHE A 120 67.17 12.75 -5.31
C PHE A 120 66.33 13.97 -4.92
N TYR A 121 67.00 14.98 -4.36
CA TYR A 121 66.39 16.26 -4.02
C TYR A 121 67.25 17.41 -4.55
N PHE A 122 66.61 18.50 -4.97
CA PHE A 122 67.27 19.78 -5.21
C PHE A 122 66.83 20.82 -4.18
N TYR A 123 67.71 21.73 -3.81
CA TYR A 123 67.36 22.85 -2.94
C TYR A 123 66.71 23.98 -3.74
N ASP A 124 65.47 24.35 -3.39
CA ASP A 124 64.77 25.52 -3.93
C ASP A 124 64.86 26.66 -2.91
N ALA A 125 65.76 27.61 -3.16
CA ALA A 125 65.97 28.75 -2.29
C ALA A 125 64.86 29.80 -2.37
N MET A 126 64.06 29.83 -3.45
CA MET A 126 62.91 30.76 -3.54
C MET A 126 61.77 30.33 -2.61
N GLN A 127 61.64 29.02 -2.39
CA GLN A 127 60.66 28.45 -1.47
C GLN A 127 61.28 27.96 -0.15
N ASN A 128 62.58 28.22 0.06
CA ASN A 128 63.38 27.81 1.23
C ASN A 128 63.13 26.35 1.62
N GLN A 129 63.15 25.43 0.65
CA GLN A 129 62.85 24.00 0.88
C GLN A 129 63.56 23.05 -0.10
N TRP A 130 63.83 21.83 0.36
CA TRP A 130 64.24 20.73 -0.50
C TRP A 130 63.04 20.19 -1.28
N LYS A 131 63.21 19.97 -2.58
CA LYS A 131 62.21 19.41 -3.49
C LYS A 131 62.71 18.14 -4.15
N LYS A 132 61.89 17.10 -4.17
CA LYS A 132 62.24 15.82 -4.79
C LYS A 132 62.36 15.97 -6.32
N LEU A 133 63.42 15.41 -6.89
CA LEU A 133 63.61 15.31 -8.34
C LEU A 133 62.95 14.03 -8.84
N GLY A 134 62.09 14.16 -9.85
CA GLY A 134 61.48 13.02 -10.55
C GLY A 134 60.15 12.52 -9.95
N SER A 135 59.12 13.37 -9.94
CA SER A 135 57.73 12.94 -9.67
C SER A 135 56.71 13.79 -10.43
N SER A 136 55.92 13.15 -11.29
CA SER A 136 54.69 13.69 -11.91
C SER A 136 53.71 12.55 -12.21
N SER A 137 52.41 12.81 -12.07
CA SER A 137 51.41 11.83 -11.57
C SER A 137 50.33 11.39 -12.57
N ASN A 138 49.85 10.13 -12.48
CA ASN A 138 48.44 9.65 -12.39
C ASN A 138 48.37 8.15 -12.79
N ILE A 139 47.44 7.29 -12.34
CA ILE A 139 46.10 7.57 -11.78
C ILE A 139 46.08 8.26 -10.40
N TYR A 140 46.40 7.58 -9.30
CA TYR A 140 46.58 8.27 -8.00
C TYR A 140 47.98 8.92 -7.93
N ASN A 141 49.01 8.25 -8.46
CA ASN A 141 50.15 8.89 -9.12
C ASN A 141 50.95 8.00 -10.10
N SER A 142 50.74 6.68 -10.12
CA SER A 142 50.83 5.80 -11.31
C SER A 142 49.75 4.71 -11.18
N ASP A 143 49.27 3.98 -12.20
CA ASP A 143 49.79 3.70 -13.55
C ASP A 143 48.78 4.01 -14.68
N GLY A 144 49.30 4.20 -15.91
CA GLY A 144 48.61 3.88 -17.17
C GLY A 144 48.16 5.06 -18.05
N THR A 145 48.50 5.01 -19.34
CA THR A 145 48.03 5.97 -20.37
C THR A 145 46.63 5.61 -20.87
N LEU A 146 45.72 6.58 -20.90
CA LEU A 146 44.46 6.51 -21.66
C LEU A 146 44.49 7.57 -22.77
N SER A 147 44.19 7.16 -24.01
CA SER A 147 44.14 8.04 -25.18
C SER A 147 42.73 8.54 -25.53
N ASN A 148 41.75 8.31 -24.65
CA ASN A 148 40.37 8.78 -24.74
C ASN A 148 39.79 9.05 -23.32
N THR A 149 38.57 9.59 -23.27
CA THR A 149 37.96 10.38 -22.17
C THR A 149 38.27 9.99 -20.71
N ARG A 150 38.70 10.99 -19.93
CA ARG A 150 38.33 11.17 -18.52
C ARG A 150 37.97 12.64 -18.27
N HIS A 151 36.86 12.90 -17.60
CA HIS A 151 36.62 14.15 -16.87
C HIS A 151 36.03 13.84 -15.51
N VAL A 152 36.60 14.44 -14.46
CA VAL A 152 36.10 14.39 -13.07
C VAL A 152 36.19 15.80 -12.51
N ILE A 153 35.08 16.53 -12.60
CA ILE A 153 34.80 17.76 -11.86
C ILE A 153 33.41 17.54 -11.26
N MET A 154 33.29 17.73 -9.95
CA MET A 154 32.19 17.12 -9.18
C MET A 154 31.15 18.12 -8.65
N ASP A 155 31.32 19.43 -8.88
CA ASP A 155 30.36 20.50 -8.54
C ASP A 155 29.65 20.37 -7.17
N GLY A 156 30.43 20.03 -6.13
CA GLY A 156 29.94 19.86 -4.75
C GLY A 156 29.68 18.42 -4.32
N ASN A 157 29.75 17.45 -5.23
CA ASN A 157 29.56 16.03 -4.96
C ASN A 157 30.88 15.28 -4.69
N ASN A 158 30.77 14.04 -4.21
CA ASN A 158 31.89 13.14 -3.95
C ASN A 158 31.80 11.88 -4.83
N LEU A 159 32.96 11.38 -5.28
CA LEU A 159 33.13 10.07 -5.90
C LEU A 159 34.03 9.22 -4.99
N GLY A 160 33.41 8.39 -4.16
CA GLY A 160 34.10 7.61 -3.13
C GLY A 160 34.25 6.13 -3.48
N PHE A 161 35.47 5.60 -3.37
CA PHE A 161 35.75 4.16 -3.38
C PHE A 161 35.86 3.63 -1.93
N THR A 162 34.74 3.53 -1.23
CA THR A 162 34.71 3.20 0.20
C THR A 162 34.53 1.70 0.41
N GLY A 163 35.61 1.00 0.77
CA GLY A 163 35.57 -0.43 1.10
C GLY A 163 35.10 -1.32 -0.06
N GLY A 164 35.47 -0.97 -1.30
CA GLY A 164 35.08 -1.71 -2.52
C GLY A 164 33.75 -1.30 -3.14
N ARG A 165 33.00 -0.37 -2.53
CA ARG A 165 31.75 0.19 -3.08
C ARG A 165 32.02 1.52 -3.79
N ILE A 166 31.19 1.84 -4.79
CA ILE A 166 31.19 3.12 -5.51
C ILE A 166 30.03 3.97 -4.97
N GLY A 167 30.35 5.13 -4.38
CA GLY A 167 29.38 6.15 -4.01
C GLY A 167 29.42 7.35 -4.94
N MET A 168 28.26 7.82 -5.39
CA MET A 168 28.10 9.10 -6.08
C MET A 168 27.06 9.94 -5.32
N GLY A 169 27.47 11.13 -4.87
CA GLY A 169 26.63 12.00 -4.03
C GLY A 169 26.47 11.53 -2.57
N THR A 170 27.00 10.36 -2.21
CA THR A 170 27.15 9.88 -0.83
C THR A 170 28.62 9.55 -0.51
N SER A 171 29.05 9.85 0.72
CA SER A 171 30.35 9.44 1.26
C SER A 171 30.32 8.09 1.99
N ALA A 172 29.12 7.59 2.28
CA ALA A 172 28.88 6.32 2.95
C ALA A 172 27.88 5.48 2.13
N PRO A 173 28.33 4.82 1.05
CA PRO A 173 27.50 3.90 0.27
C PRO A 173 26.93 2.81 1.15
N ASP A 174 25.62 2.54 1.00
CA ASP A 174 24.93 1.51 1.79
C ASP A 174 25.70 0.17 1.75
N PRO A 175 25.89 -0.52 2.88
CA PRO A 175 26.64 -1.78 2.93
C PRO A 175 26.13 -2.87 1.98
N SER A 176 24.87 -2.81 1.53
CA SER A 176 24.25 -3.78 0.62
C SER A 176 24.48 -3.48 -0.87
N ALA A 177 24.94 -2.29 -1.24
CA ALA A 177 25.04 -1.84 -2.63
C ALA A 177 26.48 -1.74 -3.14
N ILE A 178 26.81 -2.29 -4.31
CA ILE A 178 28.11 -2.05 -4.96
C ILE A 178 28.17 -0.65 -5.59
N LEU A 179 27.04 -0.14 -6.04
CA LEU A 179 26.86 1.21 -6.57
C LEU A 179 25.70 1.90 -5.83
N ASP A 180 26.00 3.03 -5.19
CA ASP A 180 25.01 3.87 -4.49
C ASP A 180 25.02 5.27 -5.12
N LEU A 181 23.84 5.72 -5.55
CA LEU A 181 23.63 6.99 -6.26
C LEU A 181 22.63 7.84 -5.45
N THR A 182 23.10 8.94 -4.88
CA THR A 182 22.27 9.92 -4.18
C THR A 182 22.29 11.24 -4.94
N SER A 183 21.15 11.69 -5.49
CA SER A 183 20.96 13.05 -6.00
C SER A 183 19.57 13.55 -5.61
N THR A 184 19.43 14.88 -5.53
CA THR A 184 18.16 15.59 -5.32
C THR A 184 17.58 16.19 -6.59
N HIS A 185 18.33 16.14 -7.71
CA HIS A 185 17.96 16.79 -8.98
C HIS A 185 18.21 15.91 -10.22
N ASP A 186 19.00 14.84 -10.11
CA ASP A 186 19.36 13.93 -11.21
C ASP A 186 18.84 12.51 -10.97
N GLY A 187 18.76 11.71 -12.04
CA GLY A 187 18.35 10.31 -12.00
C GLY A 187 19.35 9.37 -12.69
N PHE A 188 19.11 8.06 -12.58
CA PHE A 188 19.92 7.03 -13.24
C PHE A 188 19.38 6.70 -14.64
N LEU A 189 20.21 6.88 -15.66
CA LEU A 189 19.95 6.40 -17.03
C LEU A 189 20.70 5.08 -17.28
N PRO A 190 20.03 3.92 -17.32
CA PRO A 190 20.63 2.68 -17.79
C PRO A 190 20.89 2.75 -19.32
N PRO A 191 21.60 1.76 -19.91
CA PRO A 191 21.79 1.69 -21.36
C PRO A 191 20.45 1.77 -22.11
N ARG A 192 20.34 2.70 -23.05
CA ARG A 192 19.14 2.92 -23.87
C ARG A 192 19.34 2.40 -25.28
N MET A 193 18.37 1.68 -25.83
CA MET A 193 18.47 1.00 -27.13
C MET A 193 17.08 0.69 -27.71
N LEU A 194 17.02 0.34 -29.00
CA LEU A 194 15.80 -0.17 -29.64
C LEU A 194 15.53 -1.63 -29.26
N GLU A 195 14.31 -2.12 -29.45
CA GLU A 195 13.89 -3.51 -29.21
C GLU A 195 14.70 -4.47 -30.09
N ALA A 196 14.93 -4.07 -31.35
CA ALA A 196 15.80 -4.80 -32.26
C ALA A 196 17.26 -4.89 -31.76
N GLU A 197 17.76 -3.88 -31.03
CA GLU A 197 19.11 -3.87 -30.46
C GLU A 197 19.17 -4.69 -29.15
N MET A 198 18.14 -4.58 -28.30
CA MET A 198 17.94 -5.39 -27.09
C MET A 198 17.89 -6.88 -27.41
N ASN A 199 17.16 -7.27 -28.46
CA ASN A 199 17.05 -8.66 -28.92
C ASN A 199 18.36 -9.18 -29.55
N ASN A 200 19.30 -8.30 -29.91
CA ASN A 200 20.64 -8.65 -30.39
C ASN A 200 21.70 -8.76 -29.28
N ILE A 201 21.34 -8.55 -28.00
CA ILE A 201 22.27 -8.79 -26.89
C ILE A 201 22.52 -10.30 -26.76
N LEU A 202 23.72 -10.73 -27.15
CA LEU A 202 24.15 -12.12 -27.00
C LEU A 202 24.49 -12.42 -25.53
N HIS A 203 23.90 -13.48 -25.00
CA HIS A 203 24.09 -13.97 -23.63
C HIS A 203 23.88 -12.92 -22.52
N PRO A 204 22.70 -12.27 -22.43
CA PRO A 204 22.43 -11.30 -21.39
C PRO A 204 22.47 -11.97 -20.01
N ALA A 205 23.14 -11.33 -19.06
CA ALA A 205 23.20 -11.83 -17.69
C ALA A 205 21.82 -11.77 -17.01
N HIS A 206 21.54 -12.70 -16.10
CA HIS A 206 20.38 -12.63 -15.22
C HIS A 206 20.43 -11.33 -14.38
N GLY A 207 19.36 -10.54 -14.40
CA GLY A 207 19.30 -9.23 -13.77
C GLY A 207 19.94 -8.09 -14.57
N LEU A 208 20.29 -8.29 -15.86
CA LEU A 208 20.74 -7.19 -16.73
C LEU A 208 19.60 -6.19 -16.94
N VAL A 209 19.86 -4.91 -16.68
CA VAL A 209 18.87 -3.81 -16.79
C VAL A 209 19.21 -2.90 -17.97
N ILE A 210 18.25 -2.65 -18.84
CA ILE A 210 18.32 -1.69 -19.97
C ILE A 210 17.04 -0.87 -20.04
N PHE A 211 17.00 0.17 -20.87
CA PHE A 211 15.76 0.86 -21.25
C PHE A 211 15.55 0.75 -22.77
N CYS A 212 14.51 0.02 -23.16
CA CYS A 212 14.07 -0.11 -24.54
C CYS A 212 13.30 1.15 -24.96
N LEU A 213 13.58 1.72 -26.12
CA LEU A 213 13.02 3.02 -26.54
C LEU A 213 11.67 2.90 -27.25
N ASP A 214 11.48 1.84 -28.02
CA ASP A 214 10.37 1.58 -28.96
C ASP A 214 9.48 0.38 -28.54
N CYS A 215 9.88 -0.38 -27.51
CA CYS A 215 9.07 -1.46 -26.95
C CYS A 215 7.65 -0.96 -26.58
N PHE A 216 6.66 -1.82 -26.86
CA PHE A 216 5.22 -1.56 -26.63
C PHE A 216 4.69 -0.36 -27.44
N ASP A 217 4.83 -0.39 -28.76
CA ASP A 217 4.33 0.65 -29.69
C ASP A 217 4.84 2.07 -29.35
N ASP A 218 6.17 2.25 -29.31
CA ASP A 218 6.86 3.53 -29.00
C ASP A 218 6.60 4.11 -27.59
N LEU A 219 6.04 3.33 -26.65
CA LEU A 219 5.90 3.76 -25.26
C LEU A 219 7.24 3.85 -24.51
N GLY A 220 8.16 2.92 -24.81
CA GLY A 220 9.48 2.82 -24.18
C GLY A 220 9.43 2.30 -22.74
N CYS A 221 10.41 1.47 -22.35
CA CYS A 221 10.34 0.73 -21.10
C CYS A 221 11.68 0.39 -20.46
N LEU A 222 11.73 0.40 -19.13
CA LEU A 222 12.79 -0.27 -18.38
C LEU A 222 12.59 -1.79 -18.48
N MET A 223 13.61 -2.51 -18.94
CA MET A 223 13.57 -3.97 -19.13
C MET A 223 14.63 -4.65 -18.27
N VAL A 224 14.31 -5.83 -17.73
CA VAL A 224 15.20 -6.67 -16.92
C VAL A 224 15.26 -8.07 -17.52
N ASN A 225 16.45 -8.63 -17.72
CA ASN A 225 16.57 -10.01 -18.16
C ASN A 225 16.39 -10.97 -16.98
N ASP A 226 15.21 -11.56 -16.85
CA ASP A 226 14.83 -12.53 -15.81
C ASP A 226 15.25 -13.97 -16.16
N SER A 227 15.97 -14.18 -17.26
CA SER A 227 16.41 -15.51 -17.65
C SER A 227 17.50 -16.05 -16.73
N LYS A 228 17.29 -17.29 -16.26
CA LYS A 228 18.30 -18.10 -15.58
C LYS A 228 19.16 -18.91 -16.57
N ASP A 229 18.77 -18.96 -17.84
CA ASP A 229 19.55 -19.56 -18.92
C ASP A 229 20.37 -18.45 -19.60
N PRO A 230 21.71 -18.49 -19.54
CA PRO A 230 22.56 -17.45 -20.12
C PRO A 230 22.56 -17.46 -21.66
N VAL A 231 21.89 -18.39 -22.34
CA VAL A 231 21.81 -18.47 -23.81
C VAL A 231 20.46 -17.97 -24.35
N VAL A 232 19.42 -17.96 -23.52
CA VAL A 232 18.04 -17.59 -23.91
C VAL A 232 17.61 -16.34 -23.16
N PRO A 233 17.47 -15.15 -23.80
CA PRO A 233 16.95 -13.96 -23.13
C PRO A 233 15.49 -14.14 -22.69
N ASN A 234 15.13 -13.52 -21.57
CA ASN A 234 13.75 -13.39 -21.10
C ASN A 234 13.56 -11.99 -20.49
N TRP A 235 13.12 -11.03 -21.30
CA TRP A 235 13.02 -9.62 -20.91
C TRP A 235 11.69 -9.31 -20.23
N GLY A 236 11.70 -9.21 -18.90
CA GLY A 236 10.61 -8.63 -18.10
C GLY A 236 10.59 -7.10 -18.20
N SER A 237 9.44 -6.47 -17.97
CA SER A 237 9.25 -5.02 -18.12
C SER A 237 8.85 -4.35 -16.79
N LEU A 238 9.31 -3.11 -16.58
CA LEU A 238 9.13 -2.31 -15.36
C LEU A 238 8.61 -0.88 -15.66
N CYS A 239 7.83 -0.74 -16.74
CA CYS A 239 7.16 0.51 -17.11
C CYS A 239 6.20 1.02 -16.02
N SER A 240 6.35 2.29 -15.61
CA SER A 240 5.49 2.92 -14.62
C SER A 240 4.19 3.49 -15.20
N SER A 241 3.22 2.60 -15.44
CA SER A 241 1.88 2.84 -14.91
C SER A 241 1.56 1.69 -13.96
N ASN A 242 1.25 1.97 -12.68
CA ASN A 242 1.16 0.95 -11.63
C ASN A 242 -0.06 0.00 -11.73
N VAL A 243 -0.69 -0.06 -12.90
CA VAL A 243 -1.31 -1.28 -13.44
C VAL A 243 -0.97 -1.30 -14.95
N PRO A 244 -0.58 -2.43 -15.56
CA PRO A 244 -0.32 -2.45 -17.00
C PRO A 244 -1.58 -2.04 -17.76
N THR A 245 -1.48 -1.20 -18.79
CA THR A 245 -2.65 -0.91 -19.64
C THR A 245 -2.97 -2.13 -20.49
N GLY A 246 -4.24 -2.50 -20.55
CA GLY A 246 -4.72 -3.65 -21.30
C GLY A 246 -4.52 -3.46 -22.81
N HIS A 247 -3.83 -4.40 -23.44
CA HIS A 247 -3.68 -4.53 -24.89
C HIS A 247 -4.17 -5.91 -25.34
N ILE A 248 -4.82 -5.97 -26.51
CA ILE A 248 -5.31 -7.20 -27.16
C ILE A 248 -4.82 -7.24 -28.62
N THR A 249 -4.64 -8.44 -29.19
CA THR A 249 -4.28 -8.60 -30.61
C THR A 249 -5.47 -8.35 -31.53
N THR A 250 -6.62 -9.01 -31.27
CA THR A 250 -7.86 -8.85 -32.05
C THR A 250 -9.07 -8.65 -31.15
N LEU A 251 -10.12 -8.03 -31.71
CA LEU A 251 -11.46 -7.90 -31.12
C LEU A 251 -12.48 -8.40 -32.14
N GLU A 252 -13.29 -9.39 -31.78
CA GLU A 252 -14.01 -10.25 -32.72
C GLU A 252 -15.52 -9.95 -32.74
N CYS A 253 -15.90 -8.71 -33.09
CA CYS A 253 -17.30 -8.29 -33.06
C CYS A 253 -18.28 -9.13 -33.92
N THR A 254 -17.80 -9.82 -34.96
CA THR A 254 -18.65 -10.63 -35.85
C THR A 254 -19.09 -11.97 -35.24
N THR A 255 -18.41 -12.42 -34.18
CA THR A 255 -18.75 -13.64 -33.42
C THR A 255 -19.41 -13.32 -32.07
N ALA A 256 -19.86 -12.07 -31.88
CA ALA A 256 -20.49 -11.62 -30.66
C ALA A 256 -21.80 -12.38 -30.36
N ALA A 257 -21.97 -12.83 -29.11
CA ALA A 257 -23.12 -13.59 -28.66
C ALA A 257 -24.03 -12.76 -27.73
N ILE A 258 -25.33 -12.73 -28.01
CA ILE A 258 -26.33 -11.97 -27.24
C ILE A 258 -27.17 -12.92 -26.39
N SER A 259 -27.37 -12.60 -25.10
CA SER A 259 -28.00 -13.52 -24.13
C SER A 259 -29.54 -13.53 -24.11
N GLY A 260 -30.19 -12.81 -25.02
CA GLY A 260 -31.66 -12.70 -25.08
C GLY A 260 -32.12 -11.73 -26.17
N ALA A 261 -33.44 -11.63 -26.35
CA ALA A 261 -34.06 -10.76 -27.36
C ALA A 261 -34.35 -9.34 -26.83
N VAL A 262 -34.21 -8.34 -27.69
CA VAL A 262 -34.51 -6.93 -27.41
C VAL A 262 -35.70 -6.51 -28.27
N HIS A 263 -36.66 -5.77 -27.72
CA HIS A 263 -37.90 -5.42 -28.43
C HIS A 263 -38.15 -3.91 -28.45
N SER A 264 -38.72 -3.41 -29.54
CA SER A 264 -39.03 -1.99 -29.77
C SER A 264 -39.88 -1.39 -28.65
N GLY A 265 -39.47 -0.23 -28.12
CA GLY A 265 -40.19 0.47 -27.04
C GLY A 265 -40.15 -0.18 -25.64
N VAL A 266 -39.53 -1.34 -25.46
CA VAL A 266 -39.41 -2.02 -24.15
C VAL A 266 -38.02 -1.82 -23.54
N PRO A 267 -37.89 -1.47 -22.25
CA PRO A 267 -36.58 -1.37 -21.60
C PRO A 267 -35.80 -2.69 -21.64
N ALA A 268 -34.58 -2.65 -22.18
CA ALA A 268 -33.67 -3.79 -22.19
C ALA A 268 -33.28 -4.17 -20.75
N SER A 269 -33.47 -5.44 -20.38
CA SER A 269 -33.23 -5.96 -19.03
C SER A 269 -32.63 -7.36 -19.07
N GLY A 270 -31.53 -7.59 -18.35
CA GLY A 270 -30.84 -8.88 -18.30
C GLY A 270 -30.17 -9.31 -19.61
N ILE A 271 -30.04 -8.38 -20.57
CA ILE A 271 -29.42 -8.63 -21.86
C ILE A 271 -27.92 -8.32 -21.76
N ASN A 272 -27.09 -9.31 -22.05
CA ASN A 272 -25.65 -9.17 -22.17
C ASN A 272 -25.21 -9.45 -23.61
N ALA A 273 -24.23 -8.68 -24.09
CA ALA A 273 -23.47 -8.99 -25.29
C ALA A 273 -22.07 -9.49 -24.89
N THR A 274 -21.62 -10.59 -25.48
CA THR A 274 -20.29 -11.17 -25.24
C THR A 274 -19.47 -11.04 -26.51
N VAL A 275 -18.37 -10.27 -26.47
CA VAL A 275 -17.48 -10.05 -27.63
C VAL A 275 -16.11 -10.70 -27.35
N PRO A 276 -15.68 -11.70 -28.14
CA PRO A 276 -14.38 -12.33 -27.96
C PRO A 276 -13.20 -11.41 -28.29
N TYR A 277 -12.05 -11.67 -27.67
CA TYR A 277 -10.76 -11.08 -28.01
C TYR A 277 -9.63 -12.10 -27.92
N THR A 278 -8.52 -11.83 -28.61
CA THR A 278 -7.31 -12.65 -28.57
C THR A 278 -6.10 -11.87 -28.07
N GLY A 279 -5.10 -12.59 -27.52
CA GLY A 279 -3.80 -12.03 -27.17
C GLY A 279 -3.84 -10.89 -26.15
N GLY A 280 -4.69 -11.00 -25.13
CA GLY A 280 -4.67 -10.12 -23.96
C GLY A 280 -3.35 -10.23 -23.19
N ASN A 281 -2.89 -9.10 -22.63
CA ASN A 281 -1.58 -8.96 -21.98
C ASN A 281 -1.62 -8.92 -20.44
N GLY A 282 -2.74 -9.33 -19.81
CA GLY A 282 -2.90 -9.21 -18.35
C GLY A 282 -3.09 -7.78 -17.81
N GLY A 283 -3.18 -6.76 -18.68
CA GLY A 283 -3.37 -5.36 -18.28
C GLY A 283 -4.84 -4.95 -18.04
N THR A 284 -5.05 -3.82 -17.38
CA THR A 284 -6.39 -3.27 -17.08
C THR A 284 -6.99 -2.41 -18.18
N TYR A 285 -8.31 -2.49 -18.32
CA TYR A 285 -9.13 -1.64 -19.17
C TYR A 285 -10.19 -0.90 -18.33
N PRO A 286 -10.51 0.37 -18.65
CA PRO A 286 -11.51 1.13 -17.91
C PRO A 286 -12.94 0.67 -18.21
N SER A 287 -13.89 1.06 -17.37
CA SER A 287 -15.31 0.98 -17.71
C SER A 287 -15.63 1.90 -18.88
N ALA A 288 -16.49 1.45 -19.79
CA ALA A 288 -16.88 2.19 -20.99
C ALA A 288 -18.38 2.02 -21.27
N SER A 289 -18.97 2.95 -22.01
CA SER A 289 -20.38 2.93 -22.40
C SER A 289 -20.50 3.36 -23.85
N PHE A 290 -21.13 2.52 -24.68
CA PHE A 290 -21.23 2.70 -26.13
C PHE A 290 -22.69 2.76 -26.55
N ASN A 291 -23.11 3.88 -27.12
CA ASN A 291 -24.50 4.07 -27.55
C ASN A 291 -24.76 3.42 -28.92
N SER A 292 -25.97 2.90 -29.12
CA SER A 292 -26.35 2.29 -30.38
C SER A 292 -26.57 3.29 -31.52
N THR A 293 -26.23 2.85 -32.72
CA THR A 293 -26.47 3.53 -34.01
C THR A 293 -27.38 2.67 -34.89
N GLY A 294 -28.02 3.25 -35.91
CA GLY A 294 -29.14 2.58 -36.58
C GLY A 294 -30.40 2.69 -35.72
N VAL A 295 -30.80 1.60 -35.06
CA VAL A 295 -31.75 1.69 -33.94
C VAL A 295 -31.06 2.37 -32.75
N THR A 296 -31.60 3.49 -32.30
CA THR A 296 -31.04 4.31 -31.20
C THR A 296 -31.72 4.00 -29.86
N GLY A 297 -31.15 4.51 -28.76
CA GLY A 297 -31.75 4.43 -27.43
C GLY A 297 -31.27 3.25 -26.56
N LEU A 298 -30.39 2.39 -27.09
CA LEU A 298 -29.67 1.39 -26.32
C LEU A 298 -28.24 1.85 -26.00
N SER A 299 -27.69 1.32 -24.90
CA SER A 299 -26.29 1.49 -24.50
C SER A 299 -25.69 0.14 -24.08
N ALA A 300 -24.51 -0.17 -24.60
CA ALA A 300 -23.69 -1.31 -24.21
C ALA A 300 -22.64 -0.86 -23.19
N ASN A 301 -22.76 -1.35 -21.95
CA ASN A 301 -21.95 -0.91 -20.82
C ASN A 301 -20.94 -1.99 -20.43
N LEU A 302 -19.66 -1.65 -20.51
CA LEU A 302 -18.54 -2.47 -20.05
C LEU A 302 -18.10 -2.02 -18.66
N ILE A 303 -17.99 -2.96 -17.72
CA ILE A 303 -17.37 -2.72 -16.41
C ILE A 303 -15.86 -2.85 -16.58
N GLY A 304 -15.09 -1.94 -15.97
CA GLY A 304 -13.62 -1.97 -16.03
C GLY A 304 -13.05 -3.16 -15.26
N GLY A 305 -11.92 -3.68 -15.72
CA GLY A 305 -11.32 -4.89 -15.17
C GLY A 305 -9.94 -5.17 -15.75
N THR A 306 -9.46 -6.40 -15.58
CA THR A 306 -8.16 -6.88 -16.08
C THR A 306 -8.37 -7.86 -17.22
N LEU A 307 -7.54 -7.78 -18.26
CA LEU A 307 -7.50 -8.77 -19.33
C LEU A 307 -6.99 -10.11 -18.82
N PHE A 308 -7.42 -11.18 -19.46
CA PHE A 308 -6.76 -12.48 -19.34
C PHE A 308 -5.49 -12.50 -20.19
N GLU A 309 -4.46 -13.24 -19.78
CA GLU A 309 -3.29 -13.50 -20.62
C GLU A 309 -3.66 -14.51 -21.71
N GLY A 310 -3.78 -14.05 -22.96
CA GLY A 310 -4.30 -14.83 -24.08
C GLY A 310 -5.76 -14.49 -24.44
N ASN A 311 -6.58 -15.49 -24.75
CA ASN A 311 -7.90 -15.28 -25.35
C ASN A 311 -9.01 -15.32 -24.30
N SER A 312 -9.97 -14.39 -24.38
CA SER A 312 -11.15 -14.35 -23.51
C SER A 312 -12.25 -13.49 -24.13
N ASN A 313 -13.19 -12.99 -23.31
CA ASN A 313 -14.33 -12.19 -23.77
C ASN A 313 -14.50 -10.91 -22.97
N PHE A 314 -14.98 -9.85 -23.62
CA PHE A 314 -15.64 -8.72 -22.95
C PHE A 314 -17.13 -9.02 -22.82
N VAL A 315 -17.72 -8.70 -21.67
CA VAL A 315 -19.17 -8.83 -21.42
C VAL A 315 -19.74 -7.45 -21.17
N PHE A 316 -20.67 -7.04 -22.02
CA PHE A 316 -21.38 -5.77 -21.95
C PHE A 316 -22.80 -5.99 -21.44
N THR A 317 -23.22 -5.21 -20.45
CA THR A 317 -24.63 -5.14 -20.04
C THR A 317 -25.36 -4.14 -20.93
N ILE A 318 -26.39 -4.60 -21.63
CA ILE A 318 -27.20 -3.79 -22.54
C ILE A 318 -28.36 -3.18 -21.77
N THR A 319 -28.53 -1.85 -21.87
CA THR A 319 -29.57 -1.08 -21.19
C THR A 319 -30.20 -0.06 -22.14
N GLY A 320 -31.29 0.59 -21.71
CA GLY A 320 -31.98 1.62 -22.48
C GLY A 320 -33.30 1.14 -23.09
N ILE A 321 -33.92 1.97 -23.93
CA ILE A 321 -35.19 1.69 -24.61
C ILE A 321 -34.95 1.90 -26.11
N PRO A 322 -35.05 0.86 -26.96
CA PRO A 322 -34.78 1.00 -28.38
C PRO A 322 -35.92 1.77 -29.09
N SER A 323 -35.55 2.67 -29.99
CA SER A 323 -36.47 3.61 -30.65
C SER A 323 -37.43 2.97 -31.65
N ALA A 324 -37.07 1.81 -32.22
CA ALA A 324 -37.81 1.06 -33.24
C ALA A 324 -37.26 -0.38 -33.33
N ALA A 325 -37.92 -1.24 -34.10
CA ALA A 325 -37.33 -2.52 -34.53
C ALA A 325 -36.29 -2.33 -35.66
N GLY A 326 -35.44 -3.34 -35.85
CA GLY A 326 -34.30 -3.33 -36.78
C GLY A 326 -32.96 -3.49 -36.06
N THR A 327 -31.85 -3.30 -36.78
CA THR A 327 -30.51 -3.55 -36.23
C THR A 327 -29.94 -2.36 -35.44
N ALA A 328 -29.57 -2.59 -34.19
CA ALA A 328 -28.80 -1.68 -33.34
C ALA A 328 -27.30 -2.00 -33.44
N SER A 329 -26.49 -1.05 -33.91
CA SER A 329 -25.06 -1.22 -34.15
C SER A 329 -24.22 -0.47 -33.11
N PHE A 330 -23.29 -1.17 -32.46
CA PHE A 330 -22.45 -0.67 -31.37
C PHE A 330 -20.98 -0.57 -31.81
N PRO A 331 -20.50 0.60 -32.25
CA PRO A 331 -19.08 0.82 -32.48
C PRO A 331 -18.36 0.89 -31.13
N ILE A 332 -17.45 -0.07 -30.88
CA ILE A 332 -16.69 -0.19 -29.64
C ILE A 332 -15.19 0.00 -29.89
N THR A 333 -14.50 0.55 -28.89
CA THR A 333 -13.04 0.72 -28.86
C THR A 333 -12.52 0.33 -27.48
N ILE A 334 -11.72 -0.72 -27.38
CA ILE A 334 -11.19 -1.27 -26.12
C ILE A 334 -9.76 -1.76 -26.36
N ALA A 335 -8.86 -1.52 -25.39
CA ALA A 335 -7.50 -2.07 -25.41
C ALA A 335 -6.73 -1.80 -26.73
N GLY A 336 -6.94 -0.62 -27.32
CA GLY A 336 -6.32 -0.17 -28.57
C GLY A 336 -6.94 -0.69 -29.88
N LYS A 337 -7.96 -1.56 -29.83
CA LYS A 337 -8.65 -2.08 -31.03
C LYS A 337 -10.11 -1.62 -31.09
N SER A 338 -10.65 -1.52 -32.30
CA SER A 338 -12.04 -1.10 -32.55
C SER A 338 -12.75 -2.03 -33.52
N CYS A 339 -14.03 -2.31 -33.28
CA CYS A 339 -14.94 -2.95 -34.23
C CYS A 339 -16.40 -2.61 -33.89
N THR A 340 -17.35 -3.09 -34.70
CA THR A 340 -18.79 -2.89 -34.47
C THR A 340 -19.47 -4.24 -34.35
N PHE A 341 -20.17 -4.49 -33.24
CA PHE A 341 -21.11 -5.61 -33.11
C PHE A 341 -22.55 -5.11 -33.24
N THR A 342 -23.48 -6.02 -33.50
CA THR A 342 -24.89 -5.70 -33.73
C THR A 342 -25.81 -6.47 -32.78
N ILE A 343 -26.94 -5.87 -32.45
CA ILE A 343 -28.08 -6.52 -31.78
C ILE A 343 -29.30 -6.26 -32.65
N ASP A 344 -30.00 -7.32 -33.05
CA ASP A 344 -31.30 -7.16 -33.71
C ASP A 344 -32.39 -6.87 -32.67
N VAL A 345 -33.23 -5.89 -32.99
CA VAL A 345 -34.37 -5.47 -32.16
C VAL A 345 -35.65 -5.88 -32.88
N ASP A 346 -36.41 -6.75 -32.24
CA ASP A 346 -37.70 -7.23 -32.74
C ASP A 346 -38.83 -6.22 -32.42
N ASP A 347 -40.00 -6.36 -33.03
CA ASP A 347 -41.17 -5.57 -32.63
C ASP A 347 -41.86 -6.17 -31.40
N PHE A 348 -42.30 -5.32 -30.46
CA PHE A 348 -43.03 -5.78 -29.29
C PHE A 348 -44.50 -6.12 -29.63
N THR A 349 -44.76 -7.38 -29.98
CA THR A 349 -46.09 -7.89 -30.38
C THR A 349 -46.94 -8.38 -29.20
N ALA A 350 -46.36 -8.64 -28.03
CA ALA A 350 -47.09 -9.20 -26.89
C ALA A 350 -48.12 -8.23 -26.30
N SER A 351 -49.37 -8.70 -26.21
CA SER A 351 -50.49 -7.88 -25.73
C SER A 351 -51.47 -8.68 -24.87
N VAL A 352 -52.09 -7.99 -23.93
CA VAL A 352 -53.16 -8.47 -23.05
C VAL A 352 -54.31 -7.46 -23.10
N THR A 353 -55.56 -7.88 -22.88
CA THR A 353 -56.71 -6.96 -22.87
C THR A 353 -56.89 -6.25 -21.53
N SER A 354 -56.48 -6.88 -20.42
CA SER A 354 -56.49 -6.27 -19.09
C SER A 354 -55.53 -6.96 -18.12
N LEU A 355 -55.13 -6.21 -17.09
CA LEU A 355 -54.36 -6.68 -15.93
C LEU A 355 -55.24 -6.60 -14.67
N THR A 356 -55.30 -7.68 -13.89
CA THR A 356 -56.15 -7.79 -12.70
C THR A 356 -55.34 -7.52 -11.43
N CYS A 357 -54.72 -6.33 -11.32
CA CYS A 357 -53.86 -5.98 -10.17
C CYS A 357 -54.53 -6.15 -8.79
N GLY A 358 -55.86 -6.00 -8.70
CA GLY A 358 -56.61 -6.16 -7.45
C GLY A 358 -56.67 -7.59 -6.91
N SER A 359 -56.35 -8.60 -7.74
CA SER A 359 -56.22 -10.01 -7.35
C SER A 359 -54.77 -10.52 -7.47
N ALA A 360 -53.80 -9.61 -7.54
CA ALA A 360 -52.39 -9.99 -7.56
C ALA A 360 -51.94 -10.49 -6.17
N THR A 361 -51.05 -11.47 -6.13
CA THR A 361 -50.64 -12.15 -4.90
C THR A 361 -49.12 -12.18 -4.73
N PHE A 362 -48.67 -11.90 -3.51
CA PHE A 362 -47.29 -12.09 -3.09
C PHE A 362 -47.09 -13.47 -2.45
N SER A 363 -45.94 -14.08 -2.70
CA SER A 363 -45.51 -15.32 -2.05
C SER A 363 -44.01 -15.24 -1.73
N PRO A 364 -43.59 -15.11 -0.45
CA PRO A 364 -44.41 -14.99 0.76
C PRO A 364 -45.35 -13.78 0.77
N SER A 365 -46.50 -13.89 1.43
CA SER A 365 -47.52 -12.81 1.44
C SER A 365 -47.15 -11.57 2.28
N THR A 366 -46.07 -11.64 3.06
CA THR A 366 -45.62 -10.56 3.96
C THR A 366 -44.26 -10.01 3.54
N ILE A 367 -44.15 -8.69 3.54
CA ILE A 367 -42.91 -7.95 3.26
C ILE A 367 -42.57 -7.15 4.51
N ASN A 368 -41.36 -7.35 5.06
CA ASN A 368 -40.89 -6.64 6.25
C ASN A 368 -39.75 -5.68 5.86
N GLN A 369 -39.75 -4.47 6.41
CA GLN A 369 -38.70 -3.49 6.23
C GLN A 369 -37.35 -4.04 6.72
N GLY A 370 -36.26 -3.72 5.99
CA GLY A 370 -34.89 -4.13 6.32
C GLY A 370 -34.58 -5.63 6.12
N GLN A 371 -35.59 -6.50 6.10
CA GLN A 371 -35.41 -7.94 5.89
C GLN A 371 -35.24 -8.28 4.41
N VAL A 372 -34.38 -9.26 4.12
CA VAL A 372 -34.24 -9.81 2.77
C VAL A 372 -35.52 -10.55 2.40
N TYR A 373 -36.22 -10.04 1.40
CA TYR A 373 -37.34 -10.70 0.75
C TYR A 373 -36.84 -11.43 -0.49
N THR A 374 -37.21 -12.70 -0.62
CA THR A 374 -37.04 -13.51 -1.84
C THR A 374 -38.35 -14.27 -2.06
N GLY A 375 -38.99 -14.03 -3.21
CA GLY A 375 -40.30 -14.60 -3.50
C GLY A 375 -40.82 -14.19 -4.87
N THR A 376 -42.14 -14.25 -5.06
CA THR A 376 -42.81 -13.81 -6.30
C THR A 376 -43.95 -12.84 -6.04
N LEU A 377 -44.27 -12.06 -7.08
CA LEU A 377 -45.52 -11.34 -7.27
C LEU A 377 -46.21 -11.90 -8.52
N THR A 378 -47.39 -12.47 -8.35
CA THR A 378 -48.21 -13.01 -9.44
C THR A 378 -49.30 -12.01 -9.79
N VAL A 379 -49.35 -11.54 -11.05
CA VAL A 379 -50.34 -10.59 -11.56
C VAL A 379 -51.18 -11.28 -12.65
N PRO A 380 -52.46 -11.60 -12.40
CA PRO A 380 -53.32 -12.19 -13.42
C PRO A 380 -53.63 -11.21 -14.56
N TYR A 381 -53.83 -11.75 -15.76
CA TYR A 381 -54.26 -11.01 -16.96
C TYR A 381 -55.34 -11.76 -17.74
N ALA A 382 -56.05 -11.02 -18.58
CA ALA A 382 -57.00 -11.57 -19.55
C ALA A 382 -56.60 -11.23 -20.99
N GLY A 383 -57.05 -12.06 -21.94
CA GLY A 383 -56.91 -11.80 -23.38
C GLY A 383 -55.47 -11.69 -23.89
N GLY A 384 -54.53 -12.47 -23.35
CA GLY A 384 -53.19 -12.64 -23.91
C GLY A 384 -53.25 -13.22 -25.33
N ASN A 385 -52.35 -12.75 -26.19
CA ASN A 385 -52.34 -13.09 -27.63
C ASN A 385 -51.47 -14.30 -28.03
N GLY A 386 -50.69 -14.87 -27.10
CA GLY A 386 -49.81 -16.02 -27.39
C GLY A 386 -48.37 -15.66 -27.80
N GLU A 387 -48.03 -14.37 -27.88
CA GLU A 387 -46.74 -13.88 -28.34
C GLU A 387 -45.64 -13.94 -27.25
N PRO A 388 -44.35 -14.01 -27.64
CA PRO A 388 -43.22 -13.92 -26.71
C PRO A 388 -43.02 -12.50 -26.17
N TYR A 389 -42.42 -12.38 -24.98
CA TYR A 389 -41.99 -11.12 -24.39
C TYR A 389 -40.59 -11.25 -23.76
N PRO A 390 -39.76 -10.19 -23.82
CA PRO A 390 -38.44 -10.18 -23.21
C PRO A 390 -38.55 -10.08 -21.68
N GLN A 391 -37.44 -10.32 -20.99
CA GLN A 391 -37.35 -10.03 -19.57
C GLN A 391 -37.59 -8.53 -19.32
N GLN A 392 -38.34 -8.21 -18.27
CA GLN A 392 -38.53 -6.84 -17.79
C GLN A 392 -38.15 -6.77 -16.32
N SER A 393 -37.50 -5.68 -15.89
CA SER A 393 -37.16 -5.48 -14.48
C SER A 393 -37.25 -4.02 -14.07
N PHE A 394 -37.69 -3.78 -12.83
CA PHE A 394 -37.74 -2.46 -12.21
C PHE A 394 -37.59 -2.58 -10.68
N THR A 395 -37.21 -1.50 -10.01
CA THR A 395 -37.05 -1.46 -8.54
C THR A 395 -38.07 -0.51 -7.91
N ARG A 396 -38.66 -0.92 -6.79
CA ARG A 396 -39.60 -0.11 -5.99
C ARG A 396 -39.35 -0.38 -4.50
N ASN A 397 -39.09 0.67 -3.73
CA ASN A 397 -38.88 0.60 -2.27
C ASN A 397 -37.80 -0.43 -1.84
N GLY A 398 -36.69 -0.53 -2.57
CA GLY A 398 -35.61 -1.49 -2.28
C GLY A 398 -35.87 -2.94 -2.71
N LEU A 399 -37.03 -3.24 -3.30
CA LEU A 399 -37.34 -4.52 -3.93
C LEU A 399 -37.22 -4.40 -5.45
N THR A 400 -36.50 -5.34 -6.07
CA THR A 400 -36.41 -5.48 -7.53
C THR A 400 -37.40 -6.54 -7.99
N PHE A 401 -38.24 -6.17 -8.95
CA PHE A 401 -39.28 -6.99 -9.56
C PHE A 401 -38.81 -7.34 -10.97
N THR A 402 -38.52 -8.61 -11.23
CA THR A 402 -38.06 -9.12 -12.53
C THR A 402 -39.07 -10.11 -13.07
N LEU A 403 -39.78 -9.74 -14.13
CA LEU A 403 -40.56 -10.66 -14.95
C LEU A 403 -39.58 -11.36 -15.92
N PRO A 404 -39.35 -12.69 -15.80
CA PRO A 404 -38.49 -13.41 -16.74
C PRO A 404 -39.03 -13.34 -18.17
N ALA A 405 -38.17 -13.51 -19.18
CA ALA A 405 -38.63 -13.68 -20.55
C ALA A 405 -39.56 -14.91 -20.67
N GLY A 406 -40.58 -14.83 -21.51
CA GLY A 406 -41.59 -15.87 -21.61
C GLY A 406 -42.53 -15.69 -22.80
N THR A 407 -43.64 -16.42 -22.78
CA THR A 407 -44.68 -16.37 -23.81
C THR A 407 -46.03 -16.22 -23.13
N LEU A 408 -46.90 -15.37 -23.66
CA LEU A 408 -48.26 -15.23 -23.12
C LEU A 408 -49.07 -16.50 -23.39
N ALA A 409 -50.01 -16.81 -22.50
CA ALA A 409 -51.07 -17.76 -22.81
C ALA A 409 -52.09 -17.09 -23.75
N THR A 410 -52.64 -17.85 -24.68
CA THR A 410 -53.81 -17.39 -25.45
C THR A 410 -55.03 -17.36 -24.53
N GLY A 411 -55.58 -16.17 -24.25
CA GLY A 411 -56.65 -15.98 -23.27
C GLY A 411 -56.15 -15.55 -21.89
N ASN A 412 -56.58 -16.20 -20.82
CA ASN A 412 -56.26 -15.78 -19.45
C ASN A 412 -54.95 -16.42 -18.97
N GLY A 413 -54.16 -15.68 -18.19
CA GLY A 413 -52.88 -16.16 -17.66
C GLY A 413 -52.35 -15.30 -16.52
N ASN A 414 -51.07 -15.47 -16.17
CA ASN A 414 -50.40 -14.71 -15.11
C ASN A 414 -49.03 -14.19 -15.60
N LEU A 415 -48.69 -12.95 -15.23
CA LEU A 415 -47.32 -12.47 -15.22
C LEU A 415 -46.73 -12.77 -13.84
N VAL A 416 -45.62 -13.51 -13.78
CA VAL A 416 -44.98 -13.88 -12.52
C VAL A 416 -43.64 -13.16 -12.41
N TYR A 417 -43.60 -12.14 -11.56
CA TYR A 417 -42.39 -11.40 -11.24
C TYR A 417 -41.65 -12.13 -10.12
N ASN A 418 -40.37 -12.45 -10.33
CA ASN A 418 -39.45 -12.77 -9.26
C ASN A 418 -39.13 -11.48 -8.50
N VAL A 419 -39.25 -11.50 -7.18
CA VAL A 419 -39.07 -10.32 -6.32
C VAL A 419 -37.96 -10.61 -5.32
N ALA A 420 -36.91 -9.78 -5.36
CA ALA A 420 -35.74 -9.90 -4.50
C ALA A 420 -35.28 -8.52 -4.00
N GLY A 421 -34.76 -8.44 -2.77
CA GLY A 421 -34.18 -7.23 -2.20
C GLY A 421 -34.52 -7.07 -0.72
N SER A 422 -34.42 -5.86 -0.19
CA SER A 422 -34.83 -5.55 1.18
C SER A 422 -35.66 -4.27 1.16
N ALA A 423 -36.86 -4.30 1.75
CA ALA A 423 -37.76 -3.16 1.67
C ALA A 423 -37.21 -1.98 2.50
N THR A 424 -37.01 -0.81 1.87
CA THR A 424 -36.32 0.33 2.51
C THR A 424 -37.20 1.13 3.47
N ALA A 425 -38.50 1.20 3.22
CA ALA A 425 -39.48 1.89 4.04
C ALA A 425 -40.73 1.01 4.28
N SER A 426 -41.27 1.06 5.49
CA SER A 426 -42.58 0.51 5.84
C SER A 426 -43.74 1.38 5.36
N GLY A 427 -44.96 0.84 5.38
CA GLY A 427 -46.20 1.53 5.03
C GLY A 427 -46.88 0.95 3.79
N SER A 428 -47.90 1.66 3.29
CA SER A 428 -48.60 1.27 2.06
C SER A 428 -47.69 1.49 0.84
N MET A 429 -47.63 0.50 -0.06
CA MET A 429 -46.81 0.52 -1.25
C MET A 429 -47.66 0.20 -2.49
N ALA A 430 -47.75 1.17 -3.40
CA ALA A 430 -48.25 0.98 -4.75
C ALA A 430 -47.09 0.61 -5.70
N ILE A 431 -47.25 -0.52 -6.38
CA ILE A 431 -46.32 -1.10 -7.36
C ILE A 431 -46.94 -0.89 -8.74
N PRO A 432 -46.37 -0.02 -9.60
CA PRO A 432 -46.87 0.17 -10.96
C PRO A 432 -46.49 -1.05 -11.81
N ILE A 433 -47.50 -1.76 -12.31
CA ILE A 433 -47.34 -2.83 -13.30
C ILE A 433 -47.77 -2.28 -14.65
N SER A 434 -46.88 -2.38 -15.64
CA SER A 434 -47.13 -2.03 -17.03
C SER A 434 -46.71 -3.18 -17.92
N PHE A 435 -47.55 -3.54 -18.89
CA PHE A 435 -47.24 -4.54 -19.91
C PHE A 435 -47.87 -4.11 -21.24
N GLY A 436 -47.03 -3.82 -22.23
CA GLY A 436 -47.47 -3.13 -23.45
C GLY A 436 -48.13 -1.79 -23.12
N SER A 437 -49.33 -1.56 -23.66
CA SER A 437 -50.13 -0.35 -23.39
C SER A 437 -51.00 -0.42 -22.13
N ILE A 438 -51.09 -1.57 -21.46
CA ILE A 438 -51.94 -1.75 -20.27
C ILE A 438 -51.12 -1.52 -19.00
N SER A 439 -51.69 -0.80 -18.03
CA SER A 439 -51.08 -0.60 -16.72
C SER A 439 -52.10 -0.58 -15.58
N CYS A 440 -51.67 -1.00 -14.39
CA CYS A 440 -52.41 -0.87 -13.14
C CYS A 440 -51.46 -0.88 -11.93
N ASN A 441 -51.95 -0.49 -10.75
CA ASN A 441 -51.18 -0.56 -9.51
C ASN A 441 -51.57 -1.80 -8.69
N VAL A 442 -50.59 -2.63 -8.32
CA VAL A 442 -50.74 -3.59 -7.24
C VAL A 442 -50.48 -2.85 -5.92
N ASN A 443 -51.45 -2.89 -5.00
CA ASN A 443 -51.31 -2.27 -3.69
C ASN A 443 -50.97 -3.35 -2.65
N THR A 444 -49.95 -3.12 -1.84
CA THR A 444 -49.56 -3.99 -0.72
C THR A 444 -49.09 -3.12 0.46
N SER A 445 -48.72 -3.74 1.58
CA SER A 445 -48.12 -3.06 2.72
C SER A 445 -46.77 -3.70 3.10
N VAL A 446 -45.78 -2.86 3.38
CA VAL A 446 -44.52 -3.25 4.01
C VAL A 446 -44.66 -3.03 5.51
N SER A 447 -44.48 -4.07 6.31
CA SER A 447 -44.50 -3.99 7.76
C SER A 447 -43.18 -3.41 8.30
N THR A 448 -43.25 -2.63 9.39
CA THR A 448 -42.07 -2.26 10.21
C THR A 448 -41.46 -3.46 10.94
N GLY A 449 -42.18 -4.59 11.02
CA GLY A 449 -41.93 -5.62 12.04
C GLY A 449 -42.30 -5.16 13.46
N GLY A 450 -42.86 -3.96 13.63
CA GLY A 450 -42.77 -3.18 14.86
C GLY A 450 -43.56 -3.67 16.07
N ASP A 451 -44.64 -4.43 15.86
CA ASP A 451 -45.53 -4.89 16.96
C ASP A 451 -45.39 -6.39 17.26
N GLY A 452 -44.44 -7.09 16.64
CA GLY A 452 -44.34 -8.55 16.81
C GLY A 452 -43.16 -9.26 16.15
N ALA A 453 -42.20 -8.55 15.53
CA ALA A 453 -40.98 -9.18 15.03
C ALA A 453 -40.21 -9.83 16.19
N SER A 454 -40.27 -11.15 16.19
CA SER A 454 -39.75 -11.99 17.25
C SER A 454 -39.07 -13.21 16.66
N ILE A 455 -38.07 -13.72 17.37
CA ILE A 455 -37.18 -14.76 16.87
C ILE A 455 -37.09 -15.90 17.87
N ILE A 456 -37.27 -17.13 17.39
CA ILE A 456 -37.00 -18.32 18.20
C ILE A 456 -35.51 -18.62 18.08
N MET A 457 -34.83 -18.56 19.22
CA MET A 457 -33.41 -18.89 19.35
C MET A 457 -33.25 -20.34 19.79
N CYS A 458 -32.09 -20.94 19.51
CA CYS A 458 -31.85 -22.35 19.79
C CYS A 458 -31.91 -22.65 21.30
N GLY A 459 -32.36 -23.86 21.65
CA GLY A 459 -32.59 -24.29 23.04
C GLY A 459 -33.90 -23.83 23.69
N ASN A 460 -34.75 -23.06 22.99
CA ASN A 460 -36.07 -22.65 23.49
C ASN A 460 -37.12 -22.73 22.37
N ASN A 461 -38.40 -22.86 22.73
CA ASN A 461 -39.55 -22.79 21.80
C ASN A 461 -40.33 -21.46 21.89
N LYS A 462 -39.95 -20.58 22.81
CA LYS A 462 -40.48 -19.22 22.96
C LYS A 462 -39.75 -18.25 22.04
N ALA A 463 -40.47 -17.24 21.53
CA ALA A 463 -39.93 -16.21 20.66
C ALA A 463 -39.49 -14.97 21.45
N TRP A 464 -38.31 -14.44 21.16
CA TRP A 464 -37.76 -13.21 21.75
C TRP A 464 -38.11 -12.00 20.90
N MET A 465 -38.51 -10.87 21.49
CA MET A 465 -38.67 -9.62 20.73
C MET A 465 -37.32 -9.16 20.18
N LEU A 466 -37.30 -8.68 18.93
CA LEU A 466 -36.07 -8.19 18.30
C LEU A 466 -35.57 -6.83 18.84
N TYR A 467 -36.39 -6.13 19.64
CA TYR A 467 -36.04 -4.85 20.25
C TYR A 467 -36.17 -4.87 21.78
N ASN A 468 -35.48 -3.96 22.48
CA ASN A 468 -35.80 -3.63 23.87
C ASN A 468 -37.14 -2.89 23.93
N LEU A 469 -37.85 -2.95 25.05
CA LEU A 469 -39.03 -2.09 25.25
C LEU A 469 -38.63 -0.61 25.18
N GLY A 470 -39.47 0.22 24.56
CA GLY A 470 -39.20 1.65 24.34
C GLY A 470 -38.20 1.97 23.23
N ALA A 471 -37.70 0.97 22.49
CA ALA A 471 -36.82 1.19 21.34
C ALA A 471 -37.58 1.66 20.10
N ASP A 472 -36.88 2.35 19.20
CA ASP A 472 -37.35 2.70 17.87
C ASP A 472 -37.36 1.47 16.96
N THR A 473 -38.56 0.94 16.69
CA THR A 473 -38.78 -0.28 15.90
C THR A 473 -38.75 -0.07 14.39
N SER A 474 -38.46 1.15 13.92
CA SER A 474 -38.22 1.46 12.50
C SER A 474 -36.77 1.22 12.04
N LEU A 475 -35.87 0.95 12.98
CA LEU A 475 -34.43 0.73 12.76
C LEU A 475 -34.09 -0.76 12.70
N ASP A 476 -33.01 -1.15 12.03
CA ASP A 476 -32.56 -2.55 12.00
C ASP A 476 -32.14 -3.01 13.43
N PRO A 477 -32.76 -4.08 14.01
CA PRO A 477 -32.46 -4.56 15.36
C PRO A 477 -31.05 -5.14 15.50
N HIS A 478 -30.35 -5.40 14.40
CA HIS A 478 -28.99 -5.94 14.37
C HIS A 478 -27.91 -4.88 14.14
N VAL A 479 -28.29 -3.64 13.81
CA VAL A 479 -27.36 -2.51 13.68
C VAL A 479 -27.37 -1.70 14.96
N VAL A 480 -26.24 -1.67 15.68
CA VAL A 480 -26.19 -1.08 17.02
C VAL A 480 -26.15 0.45 16.95
N VAL A 481 -27.31 1.07 17.15
CA VAL A 481 -27.52 2.52 17.15
C VAL A 481 -28.38 2.96 18.34
N LYS A 482 -28.32 4.24 18.70
CA LYS A 482 -29.03 4.83 19.85
C LYS A 482 -30.50 4.41 19.97
N GLY A 483 -31.24 4.36 18.86
CA GLY A 483 -32.67 4.05 18.87
C GLY A 483 -33.01 2.64 19.34
N ILE A 484 -32.13 1.64 19.17
CA ILE A 484 -32.43 0.25 19.56
C ILE A 484 -32.15 -0.08 21.04
N HIS A 485 -31.59 0.87 21.81
CA HIS A 485 -31.24 0.65 23.23
C HIS A 485 -32.47 0.62 24.16
N GLY A 486 -33.57 1.25 23.78
CA GLY A 486 -34.83 1.25 24.53
C GLY A 486 -34.78 1.92 25.91
N ASP A 487 -35.88 1.79 26.64
CA ASP A 487 -36.12 2.48 27.90
C ASP A 487 -35.66 1.66 29.12
N TYR A 488 -35.53 2.37 30.24
CA TYR A 488 -35.12 1.83 31.53
C TYR A 488 -36.36 1.66 32.42
N TYR A 489 -36.53 0.46 32.98
CA TYR A 489 -37.64 0.10 33.86
C TYR A 489 -37.12 -0.24 35.25
N GLN A 490 -37.87 0.12 36.30
CA GLN A 490 -37.65 -0.42 37.64
C GLN A 490 -38.30 -1.79 37.77
N TRP A 491 -37.68 -2.69 38.53
CA TRP A 491 -38.19 -4.05 38.67
C TRP A 491 -39.56 -4.08 39.32
N GLY A 492 -40.48 -4.86 38.75
CA GLY A 492 -41.86 -4.98 39.23
C GLY A 492 -42.78 -3.82 38.82
N ARG A 493 -42.39 -2.96 37.88
CA ARG A 493 -43.17 -1.79 37.43
C ARG A 493 -43.46 -1.81 35.94
N LYS A 494 -44.58 -1.18 35.55
CA LYS A 494 -45.06 -1.15 34.16
C LYS A 494 -44.47 -0.02 33.34
N ASP A 495 -44.40 1.18 33.95
CA ASP A 495 -44.00 2.38 33.24
C ASP A 495 -42.48 2.57 33.26
N PRO A 496 -41.87 3.07 32.17
CA PRO A 496 -40.45 3.38 32.13
C PRO A 496 -40.11 4.55 33.07
N VAL A 497 -38.96 4.49 33.71
CA VAL A 497 -38.44 5.52 34.63
C VAL A 497 -37.41 6.45 33.99
N ALA A 498 -36.86 6.06 32.85
CA ALA A 498 -35.99 6.89 32.01
C ALA A 498 -35.97 6.33 30.58
N THR A 499 -35.58 7.17 29.61
CA THR A 499 -35.39 6.77 28.20
C THR A 499 -33.93 6.91 27.78
N VAL A 500 -33.58 6.48 26.57
CA VAL A 500 -32.28 6.76 25.93
C VAL A 500 -31.94 8.27 25.87
N ASN A 501 -32.95 9.14 25.96
CA ASN A 501 -32.81 10.60 25.86
C ASN A 501 -32.80 11.31 27.23
N THR A 502 -33.11 10.63 28.33
CA THR A 502 -33.02 11.22 29.67
C THR A 502 -31.56 11.60 29.99
N PRO A 503 -31.27 12.79 30.53
CA PRO A 503 -29.91 13.20 30.94
C PRO A 503 -29.24 12.19 31.87
N SER A 504 -27.90 12.18 31.92
CA SER A 504 -27.13 11.23 32.72
C SER A 504 -27.15 11.51 34.23
N THR A 505 -27.38 12.77 34.61
CA THR A 505 -27.53 13.22 35.99
C THR A 505 -28.64 12.49 36.74
N GLY A 506 -28.61 12.57 38.07
CA GLY A 506 -29.67 12.04 38.92
C GLY A 506 -31.05 12.61 38.58
N ILE A 507 -32.07 11.77 38.76
CA ILE A 507 -33.48 12.05 38.46
C ILE A 507 -34.18 12.39 39.78
N ILE A 508 -34.68 13.61 39.90
CA ILE A 508 -35.42 14.07 41.08
C ILE A 508 -36.70 13.23 41.24
N GLY A 509 -36.95 12.74 42.45
CA GLY A 509 -38.10 11.87 42.73
C GLY A 509 -37.89 10.39 42.39
N TRP A 510 -36.64 9.95 42.16
CA TRP A 510 -36.31 8.54 41.94
C TRP A 510 -36.90 7.64 43.03
N ASN A 511 -37.61 6.58 42.63
CA ASN A 511 -38.37 5.78 43.58
C ASN A 511 -37.50 4.70 44.23
N THR A 512 -37.21 4.86 45.51
CA THR A 512 -36.32 3.97 46.28
C THR A 512 -37.05 2.84 47.02
N ILE A 513 -38.34 2.60 46.71
CA ILE A 513 -39.14 1.53 47.33
C ILE A 513 -39.11 0.27 46.42
N PRO A 514 -38.57 -0.87 46.88
CA PRO A 514 -38.60 -2.12 46.12
C PRO A 514 -40.03 -2.62 45.90
N ALA A 515 -40.31 -3.16 44.70
CA ALA A 515 -41.59 -3.81 44.41
C ALA A 515 -41.64 -5.24 44.99
N PHE A 516 -42.85 -5.75 45.25
CA PHE A 516 -43.08 -7.09 45.83
C PHE A 516 -42.66 -8.23 44.89
N ASP A 517 -42.28 -9.39 45.43
CA ASP A 517 -41.81 -10.56 44.67
C ASP A 517 -42.76 -11.01 43.54
N THR A 518 -44.07 -10.87 43.73
CA THR A 518 -45.09 -11.26 42.74
C THR A 518 -45.37 -10.17 41.70
N SER A 519 -44.56 -9.10 41.63
CA SER A 519 -44.91 -7.92 40.84
C SER A 519 -44.89 -8.16 39.34
N TRP A 520 -43.92 -8.90 38.79
CA TRP A 520 -43.88 -9.24 37.35
C TRP A 520 -44.23 -10.70 37.04
N ASN A 521 -43.96 -11.60 37.98
CA ASN A 521 -44.24 -13.03 37.87
C ASN A 521 -45.06 -13.47 39.08
N SER A 522 -46.31 -13.88 38.87
CA SER A 522 -47.15 -14.48 39.94
C SER A 522 -47.05 -16.02 40.00
N GLY A 523 -46.23 -16.61 39.12
CA GLY A 523 -45.94 -18.04 39.05
C GLY A 523 -44.55 -18.38 39.60
N SER A 524 -43.81 -19.22 38.87
CA SER A 524 -42.44 -19.63 39.21
C SER A 524 -41.49 -19.36 38.03
N ASP A 525 -40.18 -19.54 38.20
CA ASP A 525 -39.24 -19.44 37.06
C ASP A 525 -39.42 -20.55 36.01
N GLN A 526 -39.99 -21.69 36.41
CA GLN A 526 -40.29 -22.83 35.53
C GLN A 526 -41.59 -22.63 34.75
N VAL A 527 -42.56 -21.95 35.37
CA VAL A 527 -43.86 -21.61 34.78
C VAL A 527 -44.17 -20.15 35.15
N PRO A 528 -43.60 -19.17 34.42
CA PRO A 528 -43.81 -17.77 34.72
C PRO A 528 -45.20 -17.32 34.30
N ILE A 529 -45.89 -16.57 35.17
CA ILE A 529 -47.23 -16.05 34.92
C ILE A 529 -47.16 -14.53 34.92
N LYS A 530 -47.42 -13.92 33.76
CA LYS A 530 -47.43 -12.48 33.55
C LYS A 530 -48.48 -11.79 34.44
N THR A 531 -48.15 -10.62 34.98
CA THR A 531 -49.06 -9.79 35.78
C THR A 531 -49.42 -8.48 35.06
N LEU A 532 -50.28 -7.66 35.68
CA LEU A 532 -50.62 -6.32 35.17
C LEU A 532 -49.46 -5.31 35.21
N ASN A 533 -48.46 -5.52 36.07
CA ASN A 533 -47.30 -4.64 36.20
C ASN A 533 -46.14 -5.02 35.26
N ASP A 534 -46.20 -6.19 34.60
CA ASP A 534 -45.22 -6.59 33.58
C ASP A 534 -45.30 -5.62 32.38
N PRO A 535 -44.19 -4.95 31.99
CA PRO A 535 -44.18 -3.89 30.98
C PRO A 535 -44.30 -4.39 29.54
N CYS A 536 -44.15 -5.69 29.27
CA CYS A 536 -44.18 -6.23 27.92
C CYS A 536 -45.60 -6.17 27.30
N PRO A 537 -45.73 -6.13 25.97
CA PRO A 537 -47.03 -6.18 25.29
C PRO A 537 -47.76 -7.50 25.53
N ALA A 538 -49.03 -7.58 25.14
CA ALA A 538 -49.82 -8.81 25.25
C ALA A 538 -49.20 -9.95 24.40
N GLY A 539 -49.18 -11.17 24.94
CA GLY A 539 -48.51 -12.32 24.33
C GLY A 539 -47.00 -12.39 24.63
N PHE A 540 -46.45 -11.40 25.33
CA PHE A 540 -45.05 -11.33 25.75
C PHE A 540 -44.93 -10.96 27.24
N ARG A 541 -43.86 -11.40 27.90
CA ARG A 541 -43.54 -11.09 29.30
C ARG A 541 -42.05 -10.86 29.48
N VAL A 542 -41.68 -10.30 30.64
CA VAL A 542 -40.27 -10.26 31.07
C VAL A 542 -39.79 -11.71 31.22
N PRO A 543 -38.60 -12.07 30.70
CA PRO A 543 -38.09 -13.45 30.74
C PRO A 543 -37.70 -13.89 32.14
N ALA A 544 -37.85 -15.18 32.43
CA ALA A 544 -37.27 -15.80 33.62
C ALA A 544 -35.77 -16.10 33.40
N TYR A 545 -35.02 -16.17 34.51
CA TYR A 545 -33.60 -16.56 34.54
C TYR A 545 -33.28 -17.82 33.71
N LEU A 546 -34.16 -18.83 33.79
CA LEU A 546 -33.99 -20.10 33.08
C LEU A 546 -34.10 -19.97 31.54
N GLU A 547 -34.83 -18.98 31.04
CA GLU A 547 -35.03 -18.76 29.61
C GLU A 547 -33.82 -18.05 29.00
N ILE A 548 -33.22 -17.10 29.73
CA ILE A 548 -31.94 -16.49 29.35
C ILE A 548 -30.81 -17.53 29.44
N ASN A 549 -30.80 -18.40 30.46
CA ASN A 549 -29.85 -19.51 30.53
C ASN A 549 -29.92 -20.44 29.31
N LYS A 550 -31.12 -20.74 28.81
CA LYS A 550 -31.29 -21.51 27.57
C LYS A 550 -30.72 -20.75 26.36
N LEU A 551 -30.99 -19.45 26.25
CA LEU A 551 -30.40 -18.59 25.20
C LEU A 551 -28.87 -18.63 25.23
N ILE A 552 -28.25 -18.43 26.40
CA ILE A 552 -26.78 -18.42 26.56
C ILE A 552 -26.16 -19.77 26.19
N ASN A 553 -26.69 -20.87 26.74
CA ASN A 553 -26.04 -22.18 26.63
C ASN A 553 -26.26 -22.91 25.30
N ASN A 554 -27.16 -22.43 24.43
CA ASN A 554 -27.54 -23.13 23.19
C ASN A 554 -27.34 -22.29 21.91
N ASN A 555 -26.69 -21.12 22.01
CA ASN A 555 -26.46 -20.22 20.87
C ASN A 555 -25.00 -19.73 20.88
N ASN A 556 -24.45 -19.44 19.70
CA ASN A 556 -23.12 -18.85 19.59
C ASN A 556 -23.17 -17.38 20.04
N VAL A 557 -22.09 -16.88 20.64
CA VAL A 557 -22.02 -15.51 21.16
C VAL A 557 -20.91 -14.71 20.48
N SER A 558 -21.19 -13.46 20.16
CA SER A 558 -20.25 -12.51 19.55
C SER A 558 -20.48 -11.09 20.07
N ARG A 559 -19.54 -10.18 19.85
CA ARG A 559 -19.64 -8.76 20.26
C ARG A 559 -19.63 -7.84 19.04
N ALA A 560 -20.33 -6.71 19.17
CA ALA A 560 -20.24 -5.58 18.25
C ALA A 560 -19.76 -4.34 19.02
N GLY A 561 -19.02 -3.46 18.33
CA GLY A 561 -18.54 -2.19 18.86
C GLY A 561 -17.47 -2.27 19.95
N THR A 562 -17.04 -1.09 20.41
CA THR A 562 -16.03 -0.94 21.47
C THR A 562 -16.70 -0.82 22.83
N PHE A 563 -16.41 -1.76 23.73
CA PHE A 563 -16.91 -1.74 25.10
C PHE A 563 -16.12 -0.73 25.95
N SER A 564 -16.67 0.48 26.12
CA SER A 564 -16.06 1.57 26.88
C SER A 564 -17.14 2.50 27.46
N GLU A 565 -16.94 2.96 28.69
CA GLU A 565 -17.93 3.78 29.40
C GLU A 565 -17.97 5.20 28.82
N SER A 566 -19.12 5.57 28.24
CA SER A 566 -19.41 6.93 27.78
C SER A 566 -20.91 7.11 27.58
N GLU A 567 -21.44 8.25 28.01
CA GLU A 567 -22.86 8.62 27.84
C GLU A 567 -23.30 8.69 26.37
N ALA A 568 -22.34 8.88 25.46
CA ALA A 568 -22.52 8.93 24.02
C ALA A 568 -22.22 7.60 23.30
N ASN A 569 -21.68 6.59 23.99
CA ASN A 569 -21.39 5.30 23.37
C ASN A 569 -22.66 4.43 23.24
N PHE A 570 -23.24 4.46 22.04
CA PHE A 570 -24.36 3.60 21.65
C PHE A 570 -23.95 2.46 20.72
N GLY A 571 -22.66 2.26 20.45
CA GLY A 571 -22.18 1.35 19.39
C GLY A 571 -21.91 -0.09 19.83
N SER A 572 -21.90 -0.38 21.13
CA SER A 572 -21.53 -1.68 21.68
C SER A 572 -22.73 -2.58 22.02
N ALA A 573 -22.62 -3.87 21.72
CA ALA A 573 -23.65 -4.89 21.99
C ALA A 573 -23.05 -6.30 22.09
N ILE A 574 -23.80 -7.22 22.69
CA ILE A 574 -23.59 -8.67 22.54
C ILE A 574 -24.65 -9.24 21.58
N ILE A 575 -24.26 -10.21 20.76
CA ILE A 575 -25.11 -10.82 19.73
C ILE A 575 -25.07 -12.33 19.89
N TYR A 576 -26.23 -12.93 20.15
CA TYR A 576 -26.43 -14.38 20.11
C TYR A 576 -26.87 -14.80 18.71
N SER A 577 -26.37 -15.92 18.20
CA SER A 577 -26.70 -16.44 16.87
C SER A 577 -26.88 -17.95 16.83
N CYS A 578 -27.81 -18.41 15.97
CA CYS A 578 -27.99 -19.82 15.63
C CYS A 578 -28.49 -19.95 14.19
N GLY A 579 -27.68 -20.55 13.31
CA GLY A 579 -27.95 -20.54 11.88
C GLY A 579 -28.04 -19.10 11.33
N ALA A 580 -29.15 -18.79 10.66
CA ALA A 580 -29.45 -17.43 10.19
C ALA A 580 -30.00 -16.50 11.30
N ASN A 581 -30.50 -17.05 12.41
CA ASN A 581 -31.18 -16.27 13.45
C ASN A 581 -30.16 -15.53 14.32
N LYS A 582 -30.47 -14.27 14.65
CA LYS A 582 -29.66 -13.41 15.52
C LYS A 582 -30.53 -12.71 16.56
N LEU A 583 -29.97 -12.42 17.73
CA LEU A 583 -30.61 -11.61 18.77
C LEU A 583 -29.55 -10.69 19.40
N THR A 584 -29.76 -9.38 19.28
CA THR A 584 -28.80 -8.33 19.66
C THR A 584 -29.25 -7.63 20.94
N PHE A 585 -28.37 -7.57 21.94
CA PHE A 585 -28.57 -6.85 23.20
C PHE A 585 -27.56 -5.69 23.29
N PRO A 586 -28.00 -4.43 23.15
CA PRO A 586 -27.13 -3.27 23.31
C PRO A 586 -26.59 -3.09 24.75
N ALA A 587 -25.38 -2.55 24.88
CA ALA A 587 -24.78 -2.19 26.17
C ALA A 587 -25.31 -0.84 26.68
N ALA A 588 -26.60 -0.81 27.05
CA ALA A 588 -27.32 0.41 27.41
C ALA A 588 -26.89 1.06 28.75
N GLY A 589 -26.03 0.40 29.52
CA GLY A 589 -25.73 0.76 30.90
C GLY A 589 -26.94 0.55 31.82
N TYR A 590 -26.97 1.29 32.93
CA TYR A 590 -28.08 1.24 33.89
C TYR A 590 -28.31 2.58 34.60
N ARG A 591 -29.44 2.70 35.28
CA ARG A 591 -29.79 3.82 36.16
C ARG A 591 -29.66 3.41 37.62
N SER A 592 -28.82 4.13 38.38
CA SER A 592 -28.51 3.85 39.80
C SER A 592 -29.78 3.82 40.66
N GLY A 593 -29.91 2.78 41.50
CA GLY A 593 -31.08 2.58 42.35
C GLY A 593 -31.28 3.62 43.47
N GLN A 594 -30.29 4.49 43.72
CA GLN A 594 -30.37 5.55 44.74
C GLN A 594 -30.91 6.87 44.18
N LEU A 595 -30.41 7.31 43.03
CA LEU A 595 -30.64 8.65 42.47
C LEU A 595 -31.00 8.67 40.97
N GLY A 596 -31.09 7.51 40.29
CA GLY A 596 -31.39 7.47 38.85
C GLY A 596 -30.26 7.98 37.93
N GLU A 597 -29.04 8.14 38.44
CA GLU A 597 -27.87 8.48 37.61
C GLU A 597 -27.57 7.38 36.58
N LEU A 598 -27.26 7.75 35.35
CA LEU A 598 -26.77 6.83 34.33
C LEU A 598 -25.35 6.37 34.69
N LYS A 599 -25.08 5.06 34.58
CA LYS A 599 -23.76 4.45 34.75
C LYS A 599 -23.49 3.43 33.63
N SER A 600 -22.22 3.29 33.26
CA SER A 600 -21.69 2.19 32.43
C SER A 600 -22.37 1.98 31.07
N ARG A 601 -22.94 3.04 30.49
CA ARG A 601 -23.40 3.02 29.09
C ARG A 601 -22.18 2.81 28.19
N GLY A 602 -22.32 1.89 27.24
CA GLY A 602 -21.25 1.52 26.32
C GLY A 602 -20.24 0.51 26.86
N SER A 603 -20.14 0.31 28.18
CA SER A 603 -19.27 -0.71 28.79
C SER A 603 -20.01 -1.93 29.32
N LEU A 604 -21.32 -1.81 29.57
CA LEU A 604 -22.11 -2.82 30.28
C LEU A 604 -23.53 -2.89 29.72
N GLY A 605 -24.06 -4.11 29.52
CA GLY A 605 -25.48 -4.33 29.27
C GLY A 605 -26.15 -4.95 30.49
N HIS A 606 -27.13 -4.26 31.07
CA HIS A 606 -27.91 -4.74 32.23
C HIS A 606 -29.37 -4.93 31.84
N TYR A 607 -29.87 -6.16 32.04
CA TYR A 607 -31.18 -6.60 31.60
C TYR A 607 -31.96 -7.27 32.72
N TRP A 608 -33.19 -6.81 32.94
CA TRP A 608 -34.05 -7.42 33.93
C TRP A 608 -34.52 -8.83 33.55
N THR A 609 -34.58 -9.70 34.55
CA THR A 609 -35.40 -10.92 34.53
C THR A 609 -36.61 -10.75 35.44
N ASN A 610 -37.62 -11.61 35.32
CA ASN A 610 -38.75 -11.67 36.25
C ASN A 610 -38.45 -12.48 37.53
N THR A 611 -37.21 -12.99 37.67
CA THR A 611 -36.74 -13.84 38.77
C THR A 611 -36.23 -12.99 39.93
N THR A 612 -36.59 -13.36 41.17
CA THR A 612 -36.12 -12.65 42.38
C THR A 612 -34.64 -12.94 42.68
N GLY A 613 -33.99 -12.07 43.46
CA GLY A 613 -32.56 -12.17 43.80
C GLY A 613 -32.29 -12.82 45.16
N GLY A 614 -33.18 -13.69 45.65
CA GLY A 614 -33.06 -14.33 46.97
C GLY A 614 -33.23 -13.39 48.19
N HIS A 615 -33.44 -12.09 47.98
CA HIS A 615 -33.68 -11.09 49.02
C HIS A 615 -34.78 -10.11 48.56
N PRO A 616 -35.66 -9.58 49.45
CA PRO A 616 -36.83 -8.77 49.06
C PRO A 616 -36.52 -7.47 48.29
N ILE A 617 -35.29 -6.97 48.36
CA ILE A 617 -34.88 -5.73 47.67
C ILE A 617 -34.14 -6.00 46.34
N TYR A 618 -33.77 -7.25 46.07
CA TYR A 618 -32.95 -7.63 44.92
C TYR A 618 -33.73 -8.49 43.92
N ALA A 619 -33.37 -8.36 42.64
CA ALA A 619 -33.86 -9.18 41.55
C ALA A 619 -32.68 -9.67 40.69
N THR A 620 -32.88 -10.79 40.00
CA THR A 620 -31.85 -11.37 39.13
C THR A 620 -31.76 -10.58 37.81
N VAL A 621 -30.54 -10.24 37.42
CA VAL A 621 -30.19 -9.46 36.23
C VAL A 621 -29.34 -10.31 35.30
N PHE A 622 -29.63 -10.27 34.00
CA PHE A 622 -28.72 -10.70 32.95
C PHE A 622 -27.74 -9.56 32.64
N THR A 623 -26.44 -9.86 32.70
CA THR A 623 -25.36 -8.89 32.50
C THR A 623 -24.32 -9.37 31.49
N PHE A 624 -23.65 -8.44 30.82
CA PHE A 624 -22.48 -8.71 29.99
C PHE A 624 -21.56 -7.50 29.84
N ASP A 625 -20.25 -7.75 29.81
CA ASP A 625 -19.20 -6.75 29.62
C ASP A 625 -18.11 -7.24 28.62
N THR A 626 -16.87 -6.78 28.79
CA THR A 626 -15.69 -7.23 28.02
C THR A 626 -15.33 -8.70 28.25
N THR A 627 -15.80 -9.32 29.34
CA THR A 627 -15.61 -10.73 29.70
C THR A 627 -16.89 -11.54 29.45
N ILE A 628 -16.77 -12.87 29.31
CA ILE A 628 -17.92 -13.78 29.11
C ILE A 628 -18.23 -14.53 30.44
N ASN A 629 -17.75 -14.00 31.57
CA ASN A 629 -17.76 -14.69 32.86
C ASN A 629 -18.87 -14.16 33.77
N GLY A 630 -19.75 -15.05 34.23
CA GLY A 630 -20.78 -14.73 35.22
C GLY A 630 -21.92 -13.83 34.70
N PRO A 631 -22.70 -14.26 33.70
CA PRO A 631 -23.73 -13.42 33.06
C PRO A 631 -24.96 -13.12 33.95
N PHE A 632 -24.93 -13.47 35.23
CA PHE A 632 -26.03 -13.22 36.17
C PHE A 632 -25.54 -12.68 37.51
N LEU A 633 -26.22 -11.65 37.99
CA LEU A 633 -26.01 -11.04 39.29
C LEU A 633 -27.33 -10.58 39.90
N SER A 634 -27.29 -10.18 41.17
CA SER A 634 -28.43 -9.57 41.86
C SER A 634 -28.25 -8.05 41.91
N ASP A 635 -29.26 -7.31 41.46
CA ASP A 635 -29.26 -5.84 41.50
C ASP A 635 -30.52 -5.33 42.24
N SER A 636 -30.47 -4.09 42.73
CA SER A 636 -31.58 -3.46 43.46
C SER A 636 -32.78 -3.29 42.55
N ARG A 637 -33.96 -3.71 43.00
CA ARG A 637 -35.25 -3.51 42.28
C ARG A 637 -35.56 -2.04 41.99
N THR A 638 -34.88 -1.11 42.67
CA THR A 638 -34.97 0.34 42.47
C THR A 638 -34.07 0.85 41.34
N GLY A 639 -33.16 0.04 40.81
CA GLY A 639 -32.38 0.36 39.60
C GLY A 639 -33.24 0.39 38.35
N GLY A 640 -32.88 1.21 37.37
CA GLY A 640 -33.55 1.26 36.07
C GLY A 640 -32.72 0.53 35.03
N LEU A 641 -33.17 -0.63 34.56
CA LEU A 641 -32.46 -1.48 33.59
C LEU A 641 -33.32 -1.71 32.34
N SER A 642 -32.69 -2.15 31.25
CA SER A 642 -33.40 -2.48 30.01
C SER A 642 -34.24 -3.76 30.15
N VAL A 643 -35.33 -3.83 29.38
CA VAL A 643 -36.20 -5.02 29.31
C VAL A 643 -36.21 -5.56 27.88
N ARG A 644 -36.03 -6.88 27.75
CA ARG A 644 -36.11 -7.63 26.49
C ARG A 644 -37.11 -8.76 26.65
N CYS A 645 -38.28 -8.64 26.02
CA CYS A 645 -39.39 -9.56 26.27
C CYS A 645 -39.28 -10.89 25.51
N ILE A 646 -39.95 -11.90 26.06
CA ILE A 646 -40.10 -13.24 25.49
C ILE A 646 -41.59 -13.61 25.45
N SER A 647 -42.03 -14.39 24.46
CA SER A 647 -43.43 -14.81 24.33
C SER A 647 -43.90 -15.62 25.56
N GLU A 648 -45.10 -15.33 26.06
CA GLU A 648 -45.69 -15.95 27.27
C GLU A 648 -45.62 -17.49 27.25
#